data_AF-A0A956PPU2-F1
#
_entry.id   AF-A0A956PPU2-F1
#
_cell.length_a   1.000
_cell.length_b   1.000
_cell.length_c   1.000
_cell.angle_alpha   90.00
_cell.angle_beta   90.00
_cell.angle_gamma   90.00
#
_symmetry.space_group_name_H-M   'P 1'
#
loop_
_entity.id
_entity.type
_entity.pdbx_description
1 polymer ?
#
loop_
_entity_poly.entity_id
_entity_poly.type
_entity_poly.pdbx_seq_one_letter_code
_entity_poly.pdbx_strand_id
1 'polypeptide(L)'
;NLWMKTIYEGRAIWHTAFPPLDGGGSSQARVFHRYLTGKYPNRVFPTCFEWCCGPGFLGFSTLWSGLCEKLVLADINRAIVPGVERTIKENGLEGQVRYFISDNLREIPSEEKFDLVLGNPPWAFREIPDLPNPLIPNDPNWRIHREFFKQLPEFLNDGARICVSAYEPFRKLAYIQQQKEPWDIRPRPPILDFREFLGESSFSIEEIHRAPYDPQVAYCEGMSLLLIQRGEEEVPCLPDLIGLGGRKEEQPNETFQFDLTVTQGLPLAQMVQHAVQVDALRTGISQTLVEQHLTRVLRDVFGHRRNTTPSALRTLQLSPEFAAAFPDWNNPDDFRYQPPAEGLRLVAESCQETVKVLRLQLGQDAPVGIGLRTLQVLLAELPESLSFCVLVKPGFEEARTRSFLKGLSGYSDSRVTFFQHGHQTLFAQDNGRLAVLPGGSKVLLTPGGLSSHRPGDALMAAPIPLVQSRLSWEGGNLLCDGHAAFVGANSVAANMRGIGLSKEQVVAAFAAETGYQVHVLGEVAEAFSSLVQGERGRAVPHAVDGGQADFHIDLDCCFLGAVGEGRPRVVVADPEAGLNFLTQAMELEHLFVGHCVGPEKARQLFRRAVEESVARRVPLLDRYCRTLEQAEYEVHRIPDIRLVSDANYLGRVNTTFGYCNALSLKLQRGPTVALLSCGLEVMEAEVARIYNGLGVEVLWLGDRYMAEDLLSMRGGLHCFCSVMG
;
A
#
# COMPACT_ATOMS: atom_id res chain seq x y z
N ASN A 1 -32.36 0.36 -1.82
CA ASN A 1 -31.30 -0.10 -0.90
C ASN A 1 -30.29 -0.91 -1.67
N LEU A 2 -29.02 -0.46 -1.71
CA LEU A 2 -27.93 -1.23 -2.26
C LEU A 2 -27.66 -2.42 -1.32
N TRP A 3 -27.85 -3.64 -1.84
CA TRP A 3 -27.61 -4.88 -1.12
C TRP A 3 -26.17 -5.35 -1.34
N MET A 4 -25.51 -5.72 -0.26
CA MET A 4 -24.21 -6.36 -0.26
C MET A 4 -24.36 -7.80 0.22
N LYS A 5 -23.42 -8.65 -0.20
CA LYS A 5 -23.30 -10.01 0.33
C LYS A 5 -21.84 -10.32 0.64
N THR A 6 -21.61 -10.89 1.80
CA THR A 6 -20.34 -11.51 2.18
C THR A 6 -20.47 -13.01 1.97
N ILE A 7 -19.54 -13.61 1.24
CA ILE A 7 -19.56 -15.05 0.98
C ILE A 7 -18.66 -15.77 1.97
N TYR A 8 -19.22 -16.74 2.69
CA TYR A 8 -18.50 -17.66 3.55
C TYR A 8 -18.78 -19.09 3.10
N GLU A 9 -17.75 -19.85 2.73
CA GLU A 9 -17.88 -21.24 2.25
C GLU A 9 -18.95 -21.42 1.14
N GLY A 10 -19.06 -20.45 0.23
CA GLY A 10 -20.03 -20.47 -0.87
C GLY A 10 -21.46 -20.05 -0.49
N ARG A 11 -21.73 -19.75 0.77
CA ARG A 11 -23.02 -19.26 1.29
C ARG A 11 -22.99 -17.75 1.50
N ALA A 12 -24.10 -17.08 1.28
CA ALA A 12 -24.17 -15.62 1.27
C ALA A 12 -24.81 -15.07 2.56
N ILE A 13 -24.13 -14.12 3.20
CA ILE A 13 -24.65 -13.29 4.29
C ILE A 13 -25.00 -11.93 3.71
N TRP A 14 -26.27 -11.57 3.72
CA TRP A 14 -26.81 -10.34 3.14
C TRP A 14 -26.86 -9.19 4.13
N HIS A 15 -26.51 -8.00 3.68
CA HIS A 15 -26.64 -6.76 4.45
C HIS A 15 -26.77 -5.54 3.53
N THR A 16 -27.20 -4.41 4.07
CA THR A 16 -27.28 -3.17 3.31
C THR A 16 -25.93 -2.46 3.29
N ALA A 17 -25.64 -1.76 2.19
CA ALA A 17 -24.49 -0.86 2.12
C ALA A 17 -24.71 0.43 2.93
N PHE A 18 -25.98 0.86 3.05
CA PHE A 18 -26.36 2.11 3.71
C PHE A 18 -27.60 1.90 4.60
N PRO A 19 -27.52 2.21 5.92
CA PRO A 19 -26.29 2.53 6.64
C PRO A 19 -25.31 1.34 6.62
N PRO A 20 -23.99 1.57 6.76
CA PRO A 20 -23.03 0.50 6.89
C PRO A 20 -23.33 -0.29 8.18
N LEU A 21 -23.49 -1.60 8.03
CA LEU A 21 -23.79 -2.53 9.14
C LEU A 21 -22.60 -3.41 9.53
N ASP A 22 -21.53 -3.41 8.73
CA ASP A 22 -20.34 -4.20 9.03
C ASP A 22 -19.36 -3.41 9.90
N GLY A 23 -19.36 -3.69 11.20
CA GLY A 23 -18.42 -3.16 12.19
C GLY A 23 -17.09 -3.91 12.25
N GLY A 24 -16.69 -4.62 11.19
CA GLY A 24 -15.54 -5.53 11.16
C GLY A 24 -15.90 -6.98 11.50
N GLY A 25 -17.19 -7.33 11.57
CA GLY A 25 -17.62 -8.70 11.84
C GLY A 25 -17.26 -9.65 10.69
N SER A 26 -17.33 -9.18 9.44
CA SER A 26 -17.00 -9.99 8.27
C SER A 26 -15.53 -10.43 8.24
N SER A 27 -14.64 -9.56 8.73
CA SER A 27 -13.21 -9.84 8.85
C SER A 27 -12.93 -10.72 10.07
N GLN A 28 -13.52 -10.42 11.22
CA GLN A 28 -13.30 -11.14 12.47
C GLN A 28 -13.86 -12.56 12.50
N ALA A 29 -14.92 -12.85 11.73
CA ALA A 29 -15.52 -14.19 11.66
C ALA A 29 -14.47 -15.29 11.42
N ARG A 30 -13.47 -15.04 10.57
CA ARG A 30 -12.37 -15.99 10.29
C ARG A 30 -11.48 -16.23 11.51
N VAL A 31 -11.20 -15.20 12.29
CA VAL A 31 -10.35 -15.26 13.48
C VAL A 31 -11.05 -16.07 14.58
N PHE A 32 -12.32 -15.77 14.83
CA PHE A 32 -13.17 -16.53 15.75
C PHE A 32 -13.26 -18.00 15.33
N HIS A 33 -13.60 -18.25 14.06
CA HIS A 33 -13.76 -19.59 13.53
C HIS A 33 -12.46 -20.40 13.68
N ARG A 34 -11.30 -19.87 13.26
CA ARG A 34 -10.00 -20.56 13.38
C ARG A 34 -9.65 -20.87 14.84
N TYR A 35 -9.84 -19.90 15.73
CA TYR A 35 -9.52 -20.08 17.16
C TYR A 35 -10.43 -21.14 17.80
N LEU A 36 -11.74 -21.03 17.61
CA LEU A 36 -12.71 -21.90 18.28
C LEU A 36 -12.70 -23.33 17.73
N THR A 37 -12.56 -23.51 16.41
CA THR A 37 -12.43 -24.86 15.84
C THR A 37 -11.12 -25.54 16.26
N GLY A 38 -10.03 -24.78 16.39
CA GLY A 38 -8.77 -25.29 16.93
C GLY A 38 -8.86 -25.65 18.41
N LYS A 39 -9.56 -24.85 19.21
CA LYS A 39 -9.71 -25.08 20.66
C LYS A 39 -10.75 -26.16 21.00
N TYR A 40 -11.78 -26.32 20.17
CA TYR A 40 -12.87 -27.25 20.38
C TYR A 40 -13.12 -28.18 19.18
N PRO A 41 -12.10 -28.93 18.70
CA PRO A 41 -12.18 -29.67 17.44
C PRO A 41 -13.21 -30.80 17.41
N ASN A 42 -13.63 -31.28 18.60
CA ASN A 42 -14.57 -32.41 18.76
C ASN A 42 -15.83 -32.03 19.54
N ARG A 43 -16.14 -30.74 19.68
CA ARG A 43 -17.32 -30.27 20.40
C ARG A 43 -18.22 -29.50 19.45
N VAL A 44 -19.48 -29.91 19.39
CA VAL A 44 -20.55 -29.15 18.75
C VAL A 44 -21.38 -28.50 19.86
N PHE A 45 -21.56 -27.19 19.80
CA PHE A 45 -22.35 -26.44 20.75
C PHE A 45 -23.84 -26.47 20.33
N PRO A 46 -24.77 -26.91 21.19
CA PRO A 46 -26.18 -26.98 20.79
C PRO A 46 -26.75 -25.63 20.37
N THR A 47 -26.53 -24.57 21.15
CA THR A 47 -26.98 -23.21 20.81
C THR A 47 -25.83 -22.20 20.91
N CYS A 48 -25.53 -21.55 19.78
CA CYS A 48 -24.64 -20.39 19.72
C CYS A 48 -25.45 -19.10 19.73
N PHE A 49 -25.01 -18.12 20.51
CA PHE A 49 -25.55 -16.77 20.55
C PHE A 49 -24.51 -15.76 20.06
N GLU A 50 -24.87 -14.90 19.12
CA GLU A 50 -24.04 -13.76 18.69
C GLU A 50 -24.62 -12.45 19.24
N TRP A 51 -23.83 -11.82 20.12
CA TRP A 51 -24.09 -10.52 20.72
C TRP A 51 -23.57 -9.39 19.83
N CYS A 52 -24.35 -8.31 19.69
CA CYS A 52 -24.07 -7.20 18.77
C CYS A 52 -23.81 -7.71 17.35
N CYS A 53 -24.73 -8.55 16.85
CA CYS A 53 -24.45 -9.42 15.71
C CYS A 53 -24.32 -8.67 14.37
N GLY A 54 -24.87 -7.46 14.24
CA GLY A 54 -24.96 -6.80 12.94
C GLY A 54 -25.62 -7.73 11.91
N PRO A 55 -25.00 -7.98 10.76
CA PRO A 55 -25.47 -8.98 9.79
C PRO A 55 -25.36 -10.46 10.22
N GLY A 56 -24.75 -10.79 11.36
CA GLY A 56 -24.59 -12.15 11.88
C GLY A 56 -23.32 -12.88 11.43
N PHE A 57 -22.26 -12.16 11.09
CA PHE A 57 -21.09 -12.74 10.43
C PHE A 57 -20.41 -13.84 11.26
N LEU A 58 -20.26 -13.65 12.58
CA LEU A 58 -19.58 -14.61 13.43
C LEU A 58 -20.44 -15.86 13.57
N GLY A 59 -21.71 -15.68 13.91
CA GLY A 59 -22.68 -16.74 14.16
C GLY A 59 -22.97 -17.59 12.93
N PHE A 60 -23.21 -16.99 11.76
CA PHE A 60 -23.42 -17.76 10.52
C PHE A 60 -22.17 -18.56 10.15
N SER A 61 -20.96 -18.00 10.32
CA SER A 61 -19.71 -18.73 10.07
C SER A 61 -19.54 -19.94 11.00
N THR A 62 -19.89 -19.78 12.29
CA THR A 62 -19.86 -20.84 13.30
C THR A 62 -20.88 -21.94 13.02
N LEU A 63 -22.10 -21.57 12.60
CA LEU A 63 -23.15 -22.51 12.20
C LEU A 63 -22.72 -23.31 10.98
N TRP A 64 -22.19 -22.65 9.95
CA TRP A 64 -21.81 -23.30 8.71
C TRP A 64 -20.61 -24.23 8.83
N SER A 65 -19.69 -23.94 9.75
CA SER A 65 -18.60 -24.87 10.06
C SER A 65 -19.01 -26.09 10.88
N GLY A 66 -20.28 -26.18 11.29
CA GLY A 66 -20.76 -27.26 12.16
C GLY A 66 -20.25 -27.18 13.60
N LEU A 67 -19.78 -26.00 14.03
CA LEU A 67 -19.33 -25.81 15.43
C LEU A 67 -20.55 -25.61 16.35
N CYS A 68 -21.70 -25.23 15.82
CA CYS A 68 -22.97 -25.23 16.54
C CYS A 68 -24.14 -25.80 15.73
N GLU A 69 -25.21 -26.21 16.42
CA GLU A 69 -26.42 -26.76 15.78
C GLU A 69 -27.47 -25.68 15.49
N LYS A 70 -27.63 -24.73 16.42
CA LYS A 70 -28.59 -23.63 16.33
C LYS A 70 -27.90 -22.29 16.60
N LEU A 71 -28.43 -21.25 15.99
CA LEU A 71 -27.91 -19.89 16.09
C LEU A 71 -28.99 -18.92 16.56
N VAL A 72 -28.64 -18.10 17.55
CA VAL A 72 -29.44 -16.97 18.01
C VAL A 72 -28.65 -15.69 17.77
N LEU A 73 -29.26 -14.74 17.09
CA LEU A 73 -28.68 -13.44 16.76
C LEU A 73 -29.39 -12.34 17.57
N ALA A 74 -28.66 -11.41 18.17
CA ALA A 74 -29.29 -10.20 18.73
C ALA A 74 -28.50 -8.93 18.46
N ASP A 75 -29.24 -7.88 18.11
CA ASP A 75 -28.70 -6.54 17.90
C ASP A 75 -29.76 -5.49 18.26
N ILE A 76 -29.31 -4.31 18.69
CA ILE A 76 -30.18 -3.18 18.98
C ILE A 76 -30.65 -2.48 17.69
N ASN A 77 -29.87 -2.59 16.62
CA ASN A 77 -30.10 -1.90 15.36
C ASN A 77 -31.10 -2.64 14.47
N ARG A 78 -32.34 -2.13 14.39
CA ARG A 78 -33.39 -2.68 13.52
C ARG A 78 -33.03 -2.74 12.02
N ALA A 79 -32.02 -2.02 11.56
CA ALA A 79 -31.61 -2.03 10.16
C ALA A 79 -31.05 -3.38 9.69
N ILE A 80 -30.65 -4.28 10.61
CA ILE A 80 -30.12 -5.61 10.25
C ILE A 80 -31.20 -6.57 9.75
N VAL A 81 -32.46 -6.36 10.15
CA VAL A 81 -33.56 -7.33 10.00
C VAL A 81 -33.71 -7.83 8.56
N PRO A 82 -33.82 -6.96 7.53
CA PRO A 82 -34.08 -7.47 6.20
C PRO A 82 -32.85 -8.17 5.57
N GLY A 83 -31.62 -7.92 6.07
CA GLY A 83 -30.43 -8.68 5.70
C GLY A 83 -30.37 -10.05 6.35
N VAL A 84 -30.69 -10.12 7.64
CA VAL A 84 -30.76 -11.38 8.41
C VAL A 84 -31.87 -12.29 7.85
N GLU A 85 -33.09 -11.77 7.68
CA GLU A 85 -34.22 -12.54 7.12
C GLU A 85 -33.90 -13.09 5.72
N ARG A 86 -33.26 -12.26 4.88
CA ARG A 86 -32.83 -12.68 3.55
C ARG A 86 -31.75 -13.78 3.61
N THR A 87 -30.79 -13.64 4.51
CA THR A 87 -29.74 -14.64 4.75
C THR A 87 -30.34 -15.98 5.19
N ILE A 88 -31.27 -15.96 6.14
CA ILE A 88 -31.95 -17.17 6.62
C ILE A 88 -32.68 -17.85 5.44
N LYS A 89 -33.50 -17.08 4.72
CA LYS A 89 -34.34 -17.59 3.63
C LYS A 89 -33.55 -18.15 2.46
N GLU A 90 -32.53 -17.43 1.97
CA GLU A 90 -31.79 -17.87 0.79
C GLU A 90 -30.86 -19.06 1.06
N ASN A 91 -30.48 -19.29 2.32
CA ASN A 91 -29.63 -20.41 2.72
C ASN A 91 -30.41 -21.58 3.34
N GLY A 92 -31.75 -21.51 3.40
CA GLY A 92 -32.59 -22.60 3.93
C GLY A 92 -32.38 -22.86 5.43
N LEU A 93 -32.17 -21.80 6.22
CA LEU A 93 -31.84 -21.88 7.65
C LEU A 93 -33.06 -21.68 8.55
N GLU A 94 -34.28 -21.73 8.00
CA GLU A 94 -35.51 -21.63 8.76
C GLU A 94 -35.58 -22.72 9.84
N GLY A 95 -35.84 -22.31 11.08
CA GLY A 95 -35.89 -23.22 12.24
C GLY A 95 -34.53 -23.54 12.86
N GLN A 96 -33.41 -23.23 12.20
CA GLN A 96 -32.06 -23.32 12.78
C GLN A 96 -31.56 -21.99 13.34
N VAL A 97 -32.04 -20.86 12.78
CA VAL A 97 -31.64 -19.51 13.17
C VAL A 97 -32.82 -18.73 13.74
N ARG A 98 -32.61 -18.08 14.89
CA ARG A 98 -33.54 -17.11 15.51
C ARG A 98 -32.84 -15.77 15.63
N TYR A 99 -33.58 -14.66 15.54
CA TYR A 99 -33.02 -13.33 15.78
C TYR A 99 -33.95 -12.46 16.61
N PHE A 100 -33.37 -11.56 17.40
CA PHE A 100 -34.07 -10.62 18.26
C PHE A 100 -33.53 -9.20 18.08
N ILE A 101 -34.43 -8.22 18.11
CA ILE A 101 -34.04 -6.82 18.28
C ILE A 101 -34.03 -6.54 19.77
N SER A 102 -32.84 -6.36 20.35
CA SER A 102 -32.65 -6.34 21.80
C SER A 102 -31.53 -5.37 22.23
N ASP A 103 -31.76 -4.64 23.32
CA ASP A 103 -30.73 -3.92 24.07
C ASP A 103 -30.05 -4.92 25.02
N ASN A 104 -28.90 -5.44 24.59
CA ASN A 104 -28.25 -6.62 25.18
C ASN A 104 -29.22 -7.82 25.21
N LEU A 105 -29.61 -8.31 26.38
CA LEU A 105 -30.43 -9.52 26.55
C LEU A 105 -31.88 -9.20 26.99
N ARG A 106 -32.26 -7.92 27.07
CA ARG A 106 -33.54 -7.48 27.68
C ARG A 106 -34.78 -7.97 26.93
N GLU A 107 -34.73 -8.01 25.61
CA GLU A 107 -35.84 -8.44 24.76
C GLU A 107 -35.71 -9.91 24.33
N ILE A 108 -34.70 -10.64 24.82
CA ILE A 108 -34.55 -12.07 24.57
C ILE A 108 -35.45 -12.86 25.53
N PRO A 109 -36.26 -13.82 25.05
CA PRO A 109 -37.09 -14.65 25.90
C PRO A 109 -36.26 -15.40 26.96
N SER A 110 -36.74 -15.42 28.21
CA SER A 110 -35.98 -15.96 29.35
C SER A 110 -35.79 -17.48 29.30
N GLU A 111 -36.55 -18.17 28.45
CA GLU A 111 -36.39 -19.59 28.12
C GLU A 111 -35.18 -19.88 27.21
N GLU A 112 -34.61 -18.88 26.53
CA GLU A 112 -33.38 -19.07 25.75
C GLU A 112 -32.21 -19.41 26.67
N LYS A 113 -31.38 -20.36 26.20
CA LYS A 113 -30.15 -20.79 26.87
C LYS A 113 -29.07 -21.05 25.84
N PHE A 114 -27.86 -20.58 26.14
CA PHE A 114 -26.73 -20.58 25.22
C PHE A 114 -25.57 -21.42 25.76
N ASP A 115 -24.93 -22.17 24.85
CA ASP A 115 -23.77 -23.00 25.14
C ASP A 115 -22.47 -22.34 24.64
N LEU A 116 -22.60 -21.50 23.61
CA LEU A 116 -21.53 -20.68 23.06
C LEU A 116 -22.04 -19.25 22.89
N VAL A 117 -21.30 -18.27 23.38
CA VAL A 117 -21.58 -16.85 23.21
C VAL A 117 -20.42 -16.23 22.45
N LEU A 118 -20.72 -15.56 21.34
CA LEU A 118 -19.79 -14.82 20.51
C LEU A 118 -20.12 -13.33 20.57
N GLY A 119 -19.13 -12.47 20.49
CA GLY A 119 -19.39 -11.03 20.40
C GLY A 119 -18.23 -10.25 19.80
N ASN A 120 -18.56 -9.34 18.88
CA ASN A 120 -17.70 -8.24 18.47
C ASN A 120 -18.36 -6.91 18.89
N PRO A 121 -18.38 -6.60 20.19
CA PRO A 121 -19.11 -5.45 20.70
C PRO A 121 -18.42 -4.11 20.34
N PRO A 122 -19.14 -2.98 20.45
CA PRO A 122 -18.55 -1.65 20.38
C PRO A 122 -17.43 -1.48 21.43
N TRP A 123 -16.28 -0.91 21.06
CA TRP A 123 -15.05 -0.98 21.86
C TRP A 123 -14.46 0.38 22.27
N ALA A 124 -15.10 1.50 21.94
CA ALA A 124 -14.63 2.83 22.31
C ALA A 124 -15.25 3.29 23.64
N PHE A 125 -14.40 3.55 24.63
CA PHE A 125 -14.82 4.01 25.96
C PHE A 125 -15.45 5.41 25.92
N ARG A 126 -15.03 6.24 24.96
CA ARG A 126 -15.58 7.57 24.74
C ARG A 126 -16.51 7.54 23.54
N GLU A 127 -17.53 8.38 23.60
CA GLU A 127 -18.34 8.66 22.42
C GLU A 127 -17.49 9.42 21.40
N ILE A 128 -17.38 8.85 20.21
CA ILE A 128 -16.71 9.45 19.06
C ILE A 128 -17.77 10.21 18.25
N PRO A 129 -17.67 11.55 18.14
CA PRO A 129 -18.63 12.36 17.42
C PRO A 129 -18.57 12.13 15.91
N ASP A 130 -19.64 12.52 15.21
CA ASP A 130 -19.71 12.64 13.74
C ASP A 130 -19.49 11.35 12.92
N LEU A 131 -19.66 10.19 13.55
CA LEU A 131 -19.61 8.91 12.83
C LEU A 131 -20.90 8.64 12.04
N PRO A 132 -20.83 8.13 10.80
CA PRO A 132 -22.00 7.76 10.00
C PRO A 132 -22.91 6.74 10.67
N ASN A 133 -22.35 5.90 11.55
CA ASN A 133 -23.11 4.99 12.41
C ASN A 133 -22.47 4.93 13.81
N PRO A 134 -22.94 5.73 14.77
CA PRO A 134 -22.34 5.81 16.09
C PRO A 134 -22.56 4.53 16.93
N LEU A 135 -23.46 3.62 16.52
CA LEU A 135 -23.69 2.35 17.21
C LEU A 135 -22.53 1.36 17.05
N ILE A 136 -21.67 1.54 16.04
CA ILE A 136 -20.62 0.56 15.73
C ILE A 136 -19.48 0.60 16.76
N PRO A 137 -18.81 1.74 17.03
CA PRO A 137 -17.66 1.71 17.93
C PRO A 137 -17.99 2.15 19.36
N ASN A 138 -19.06 2.90 19.62
CA ASN A 138 -19.23 3.60 20.89
C ASN A 138 -19.83 2.70 22.00
N ASP A 139 -19.08 2.52 23.08
CA ASP A 139 -19.57 2.04 24.39
C ASP A 139 -19.15 2.99 25.52
N PRO A 140 -19.81 4.15 25.65
CA PRO A 140 -19.44 5.15 26.63
C PRO A 140 -19.44 4.59 28.05
N ASN A 141 -18.29 4.69 28.72
CA ASN A 141 -18.07 4.17 30.07
C ASN A 141 -18.25 2.64 30.22
N TRP A 142 -18.09 1.87 29.14
CA TRP A 142 -18.30 0.41 29.13
C TRP A 142 -19.69 -0.03 29.59
N ARG A 143 -20.72 0.80 29.39
CA ARG A 143 -22.07 0.52 29.85
C ARG A 143 -22.65 -0.72 29.19
N ILE A 144 -22.44 -0.89 27.89
CA ILE A 144 -22.94 -2.03 27.10
C ILE A 144 -22.29 -3.33 27.62
N HIS A 145 -20.96 -3.34 27.79
CA HIS A 145 -20.25 -4.48 28.38
C HIS A 145 -20.71 -4.83 29.79
N ARG A 146 -20.79 -3.83 30.70
CA ARG A 146 -21.19 -4.05 32.10
C ARG A 146 -22.59 -4.64 32.19
N GLU A 147 -23.55 -4.06 31.47
CA GLU A 147 -24.94 -4.54 31.49
C GLU A 147 -25.08 -5.92 30.84
N PHE A 148 -24.33 -6.21 29.77
CA PHE A 148 -24.35 -7.51 29.12
C PHE A 148 -23.89 -8.61 30.08
N PHE A 149 -22.71 -8.47 30.69
CA PHE A 149 -22.18 -9.49 31.59
C PHE A 149 -23.02 -9.66 32.86
N LYS A 150 -23.71 -8.61 33.32
CA LYS A 150 -24.67 -8.68 34.43
C LYS A 150 -25.91 -9.51 34.10
N GLN A 151 -26.42 -9.41 32.87
CA GLN A 151 -27.64 -10.13 32.43
C GLN A 151 -27.32 -11.57 32.00
N LEU A 152 -26.12 -11.80 31.46
CA LEU A 152 -25.71 -13.05 30.83
C LEU A 152 -25.91 -14.33 31.68
N PRO A 153 -25.67 -14.36 33.01
CA PRO A 153 -25.79 -15.58 33.80
C PRO A 153 -27.14 -16.28 33.67
N GLU A 154 -28.22 -15.53 33.48
CA GLU A 154 -29.58 -16.08 33.36
C GLU A 154 -29.81 -16.82 32.04
N PHE A 155 -28.94 -16.64 31.04
CA PHE A 155 -29.08 -17.17 29.68
C PHE A 155 -28.05 -18.25 29.33
N LEU A 156 -27.23 -18.72 30.28
CA LEU A 156 -26.21 -19.72 30.00
C LEU A 156 -26.60 -21.12 30.50
N ASN A 157 -26.26 -22.13 29.71
CA ASN A 157 -26.20 -23.51 30.20
C ASN A 157 -24.91 -23.75 30.99
N ASP A 158 -24.90 -24.84 31.76
CA ASP A 158 -23.70 -25.30 32.44
C ASP A 158 -22.61 -25.66 31.42
N GLY A 159 -21.37 -25.23 31.69
CA GLY A 159 -20.24 -25.45 30.79
C GLY A 159 -20.26 -24.62 29.52
N ALA A 160 -21.11 -23.58 29.45
CA ALA A 160 -21.09 -22.61 28.37
C ALA A 160 -19.71 -21.93 28.22
N ARG A 161 -19.41 -21.47 27.01
CA ARG A 161 -18.19 -20.73 26.69
C ARG A 161 -18.53 -19.39 26.07
N ILE A 162 -17.83 -18.36 26.50
CA ILE A 162 -18.03 -17.00 26.02
C ILE A 162 -16.73 -16.56 25.34
N CYS A 163 -16.81 -16.11 24.10
CA CYS A 163 -15.69 -15.59 23.35
C CYS A 163 -16.07 -14.21 22.84
N VAL A 164 -15.39 -13.17 23.32
CA VAL A 164 -15.64 -11.79 22.87
C VAL A 164 -14.35 -11.16 22.40
N SER A 165 -14.44 -10.33 21.39
CA SER A 165 -13.30 -9.58 20.89
C SER A 165 -13.10 -8.30 21.69
N ALA A 166 -11.85 -7.91 21.94
CA ALA A 166 -11.49 -6.68 22.62
C ALA A 166 -10.34 -5.98 21.88
N TYR A 167 -10.50 -4.68 21.64
CA TYR A 167 -9.47 -3.88 20.97
C TYR A 167 -8.50 -3.25 21.97
N GLU A 168 -7.22 -3.55 21.82
CA GLU A 168 -6.12 -3.05 22.64
C GLU A 168 -6.41 -3.15 24.17
N PRO A 169 -6.82 -4.32 24.70
CA PRO A 169 -7.37 -4.42 26.06
C PRO A 169 -6.36 -4.07 27.16
N PHE A 170 -5.07 -4.00 26.83
CA PHE A 170 -3.99 -3.70 27.77
C PHE A 170 -3.51 -2.25 27.70
N ARG A 171 -4.07 -1.43 26.79
CA ARG A 171 -3.63 -0.05 26.58
C ARG A 171 -4.75 0.94 26.90
N LYS A 172 -4.35 2.06 27.51
CA LYS A 172 -5.22 3.22 27.73
C LYS A 172 -5.50 3.99 26.44
N LEU A 173 -4.58 3.91 25.49
CA LEU A 173 -4.67 4.57 24.19
C LEU A 173 -4.85 3.49 23.14
N ALA A 174 -5.93 3.57 22.37
CA ALA A 174 -6.14 2.70 21.22
C ALA A 174 -6.03 3.52 19.94
N TYR A 175 -5.32 2.98 18.95
CA TYR A 175 -5.08 3.62 17.65
C TYR A 175 -5.71 2.73 16.59
N ILE A 176 -6.40 3.30 15.60
CA ILE A 176 -6.84 2.55 14.42
C ILE A 176 -5.98 2.97 13.24
N GLN A 177 -5.47 2.00 12.45
CA GLN A 177 -4.63 2.26 11.28
C GLN A 177 -3.36 3.07 11.63
N GLN A 178 -2.61 3.55 10.63
CA GLN A 178 -1.40 4.38 10.81
C GLN A 178 -1.73 5.82 11.28
N GLN A 179 -2.83 6.01 12.01
CA GLN A 179 -3.25 7.32 12.51
C GLN A 179 -2.35 7.75 13.67
N LYS A 180 -1.98 9.02 13.69
CA LYS A 180 -1.09 9.60 14.70
C LYS A 180 -1.79 9.87 16.03
N GLU A 181 -3.09 10.17 15.99
CA GLU A 181 -3.90 10.41 17.18
C GLU A 181 -4.57 9.12 17.68
N PRO A 182 -4.71 8.93 19.00
CA PRO A 182 -5.45 7.81 19.54
C PRO A 182 -6.94 7.96 19.22
N TRP A 183 -7.49 6.92 18.59
CA TRP A 183 -8.92 6.83 18.27
C TRP A 183 -9.79 6.74 19.52
N ASP A 184 -9.29 6.09 20.57
CA ASP A 184 -9.95 6.02 21.87
C ASP A 184 -8.95 6.26 23.01
N ILE A 185 -9.39 7.04 24.00
CA ILE A 185 -8.62 7.42 25.18
C ILE A 185 -9.37 6.97 26.42
N ARG A 186 -8.82 5.99 27.12
CA ARG A 186 -9.43 5.29 28.24
C ARG A 186 -8.78 5.68 29.57
N PRO A 187 -9.53 5.80 30.67
CA PRO A 187 -8.95 6.11 31.99
C PRO A 187 -7.92 5.07 32.47
N ARG A 188 -8.16 3.80 32.14
CA ARG A 188 -7.30 2.66 32.46
C ARG A 188 -7.37 1.58 31.37
N PRO A 189 -6.45 0.61 31.33
CA PRO A 189 -6.54 -0.53 30.41
C PRO A 189 -7.88 -1.27 30.56
N PRO A 190 -8.64 -1.49 29.45
CA PRO A 190 -9.97 -2.12 29.50
C PRO A 190 -9.99 -3.47 30.20
N ILE A 191 -8.89 -4.23 30.14
CA ILE A 191 -8.80 -5.55 30.78
C ILE A 191 -9.07 -5.49 32.30
N LEU A 192 -8.80 -4.34 32.93
CA LEU A 192 -9.08 -4.13 34.35
C LEU A 192 -10.58 -3.91 34.60
N ASP A 193 -11.25 -3.15 33.74
CA ASP A 193 -12.70 -2.96 33.76
C ASP A 193 -13.42 -4.29 33.47
N PHE A 194 -12.99 -5.02 32.46
CA PHE A 194 -13.61 -6.30 32.09
C PHE A 194 -13.47 -7.34 33.20
N ARG A 195 -12.32 -7.43 33.89
CA ARG A 195 -12.15 -8.33 35.04
C ARG A 195 -13.09 -7.97 36.20
N GLU A 196 -13.35 -6.69 36.42
CA GLU A 196 -14.28 -6.23 37.45
C GLU A 196 -15.71 -6.66 37.11
N PHE A 197 -16.20 -6.37 35.90
CA PHE A 197 -17.57 -6.71 35.50
C PHE A 197 -17.81 -8.23 35.46
N LEU A 198 -16.79 -8.97 35.03
CA LEU A 198 -16.84 -10.44 35.02
C LEU A 198 -16.85 -10.98 36.46
N GLY A 199 -16.01 -10.45 37.35
CA GLY A 199 -15.99 -10.84 38.76
C GLY A 199 -17.32 -10.57 39.47
N GLU A 200 -17.95 -9.42 39.21
CA GLU A 200 -19.30 -9.08 39.71
C GLU A 200 -20.38 -10.10 39.30
N SER A 201 -20.15 -10.84 38.22
CA SER A 201 -21.12 -11.78 37.63
C SER A 201 -20.62 -13.24 37.67
N SER A 202 -19.66 -13.54 38.55
CA SER A 202 -19.07 -14.89 38.71
C SER A 202 -18.48 -15.46 37.42
N PHE A 203 -17.86 -14.62 36.60
CA PHE A 203 -17.10 -15.01 35.42
C PHE A 203 -15.61 -14.71 35.60
N SER A 204 -14.77 -15.41 34.85
CA SER A 204 -13.34 -15.17 34.77
C SER A 204 -12.84 -15.32 33.34
N ILE A 205 -11.78 -14.57 33.00
CA ILE A 205 -11.09 -14.72 31.72
C ILE A 205 -10.19 -15.94 31.83
N GLU A 206 -10.52 -16.99 31.07
CA GLU A 206 -9.74 -18.23 30.97
C GLU A 206 -8.49 -17.99 30.12
N GLU A 207 -8.65 -17.35 28.96
CA GLU A 207 -7.58 -17.17 27.99
C GLU A 207 -7.73 -15.83 27.26
N ILE A 208 -6.60 -15.22 26.91
CA ILE A 208 -6.54 -14.07 26.02
C ILE A 208 -5.74 -14.48 24.79
N HIS A 209 -6.43 -14.69 23.68
CA HIS A 209 -5.83 -15.09 22.42
C HIS A 209 -5.57 -13.87 21.55
N ARG A 210 -4.30 -13.63 21.19
CA ARG A 210 -3.94 -12.67 20.15
C ARG A 210 -3.68 -13.42 18.86
N ALA A 211 -4.55 -13.22 17.89
CA ALA A 211 -4.38 -13.82 16.59
C ALA A 211 -3.10 -13.28 15.93
N PRO A 212 -2.33 -14.12 15.22
CA PRO A 212 -1.26 -13.63 14.36
C PRO A 212 -1.85 -12.67 13.33
N TYR A 213 -1.07 -11.66 12.94
CA TYR A 213 -1.49 -10.69 11.93
C TYR A 213 -1.95 -11.40 10.65
N ASP A 214 -3.20 -11.17 10.26
CA ASP A 214 -3.76 -11.65 9.00
C ASP A 214 -4.05 -10.42 8.10
N PRO A 215 -3.31 -10.24 6.99
CA PRO A 215 -3.49 -9.10 6.10
C PRO A 215 -4.87 -9.07 5.41
N GLN A 216 -5.61 -10.20 5.42
CA GLN A 216 -6.96 -10.27 4.88
C GLN A 216 -8.04 -9.87 5.90
N VAL A 217 -7.65 -9.62 7.16
CA VAL A 217 -8.55 -9.24 8.24
C VAL A 217 -8.29 -7.78 8.59
N ALA A 218 -9.19 -6.91 8.13
CA ALA A 218 -9.20 -5.52 8.57
C ALA A 218 -9.26 -5.49 10.11
N TYR A 219 -8.37 -4.70 10.72
CA TYR A 219 -8.25 -4.46 12.17
C TYR A 219 -7.64 -5.59 13.02
N CYS A 220 -6.93 -6.57 12.45
CA CYS A 220 -6.26 -7.61 13.25
C CYS A 220 -5.23 -7.06 14.26
N GLU A 221 -4.55 -5.97 13.93
CA GLU A 221 -3.53 -5.36 14.80
C GLU A 221 -4.19 -4.65 15.99
N GLY A 222 -3.97 -5.20 17.19
CA GLY A 222 -4.53 -4.70 18.44
C GLY A 222 -5.75 -5.49 18.95
N MET A 223 -6.42 -6.28 18.10
CA MET A 223 -7.55 -7.12 18.53
C MET A 223 -7.07 -8.35 19.32
N SER A 224 -7.78 -8.67 20.40
CA SER A 224 -7.60 -9.89 21.20
C SER A 224 -8.95 -10.58 21.40
N LEU A 225 -8.99 -11.90 21.35
CA LEU A 225 -10.16 -12.67 21.79
C LEU A 225 -10.02 -12.97 23.28
N LEU A 226 -11.06 -12.68 24.04
CA LEU A 226 -11.19 -13.03 25.45
C LEU A 226 -12.08 -14.27 25.53
N LEU A 227 -11.49 -15.39 25.91
CA LEU A 227 -12.26 -16.57 26.27
C LEU A 227 -12.59 -16.50 27.76
N ILE A 228 -13.88 -16.55 28.06
CA ILE A 228 -14.46 -16.34 29.36
C ILE A 228 -15.25 -17.59 29.75
N GLN A 229 -15.15 -17.95 31.02
CA GLN A 229 -15.88 -19.04 31.63
C GLN A 229 -16.52 -18.59 32.94
N ARG A 230 -17.57 -19.31 33.37
CA ARG A 230 -18.13 -19.14 34.70
C ARG A 230 -17.12 -19.63 35.74
N GLY A 231 -16.83 -18.81 36.73
CA GLY A 231 -15.99 -19.19 37.88
C GLY A 231 -16.76 -20.11 38.83
N GLU A 232 -16.06 -21.04 39.47
CA GLU A 232 -16.57 -21.77 40.64
C GLU A 232 -16.50 -20.86 41.88
N GLU A 233 -17.43 -20.99 42.84
CA GLU A 233 -17.57 -20.11 44.02
C GLU A 233 -16.29 -19.97 44.88
N GLU A 234 -16.15 -18.80 45.51
CA GLU A 234 -15.01 -18.18 46.22
C GLU A 234 -14.05 -19.08 47.05
N VAL A 235 -12.74 -18.73 47.09
CA VAL A 235 -11.97 -18.29 48.30
C VAL A 235 -10.66 -17.54 47.87
N PRO A 236 -9.86 -16.91 48.79
CA PRO A 236 -9.74 -15.47 49.06
C PRO A 236 -8.47 -14.79 48.48
N CYS A 237 -8.37 -13.49 48.75
CA CYS A 237 -7.33 -12.52 48.37
C CYS A 237 -5.84 -12.89 48.70
N LEU A 238 -4.93 -12.42 47.80
CA LEU A 238 -3.46 -12.12 47.90
C LEU A 238 -2.41 -13.24 47.66
N PRO A 239 -1.18 -12.93 47.16
CA PRO A 239 -0.53 -11.61 47.01
C PRO A 239 0.06 -11.27 45.62
N ASP A 240 0.47 -10.00 45.46
CA ASP A 240 1.44 -9.53 44.47
C ASP A 240 2.64 -10.50 44.36
N LEU A 241 2.93 -10.99 43.16
CA LEU A 241 4.23 -11.58 42.82
C LEU A 241 4.60 -11.26 41.37
N ILE A 242 5.32 -10.14 41.25
CA ILE A 242 6.36 -9.90 40.25
C ILE A 242 7.26 -11.15 40.18
N GLY A 243 7.46 -11.69 38.98
CA GLY A 243 8.25 -12.91 38.79
C GLY A 243 8.56 -13.28 37.34
N LEU A 244 8.79 -12.30 36.44
CA LEU A 244 9.54 -12.57 35.21
C LEU A 244 11.03 -12.50 35.54
N GLY A 245 11.59 -13.65 35.91
CA GLY A 245 13.03 -13.83 36.12
C GLY A 245 13.80 -13.62 34.82
N GLY A 246 14.74 -12.68 34.86
CA GLY A 246 15.63 -12.39 33.74
C GLY A 246 16.71 -13.44 33.50
N ARG A 247 17.27 -13.38 32.29
CA ARG A 247 18.71 -13.58 32.10
C ARG A 247 19.31 -12.29 31.58
N LYS A 248 20.34 -11.86 32.30
CA LYS A 248 21.27 -10.78 31.97
C LYS A 248 22.09 -11.20 30.74
N GLU A 249 22.14 -10.34 29.74
CA GLU A 249 23.30 -10.21 28.87
C GLU A 249 23.71 -8.74 28.84
N GLU A 250 25.03 -8.56 28.86
CA GLU A 250 25.76 -7.38 29.29
C GLU A 250 25.64 -6.26 28.25
N GLN A 251 25.26 -5.06 28.69
CA GLN A 251 25.47 -3.85 27.91
C GLN A 251 26.96 -3.49 27.93
N PRO A 252 27.64 -3.36 26.78
CA PRO A 252 28.87 -2.59 26.74
C PRO A 252 28.51 -1.13 27.02
N ASN A 253 29.24 -0.54 27.95
CA ASN A 253 29.27 0.89 28.19
C ASN A 253 29.69 1.63 26.90
N GLU A 254 28.72 2.13 26.16
CA GLU A 254 28.94 3.30 25.30
C GLU A 254 27.88 4.34 25.63
N THR A 255 28.32 5.33 26.41
CA THR A 255 27.64 6.59 26.62
C THR A 255 27.40 7.27 25.28
N PHE A 256 26.17 7.20 24.77
CA PHE A 256 25.67 8.19 23.81
C PHE A 256 24.99 9.31 24.59
N GLN A 257 25.77 10.37 24.82
CA GLN A 257 25.35 11.60 25.44
C GLN A 257 24.49 12.37 24.42
N PHE A 258 23.17 12.33 24.58
CA PHE A 258 22.29 13.32 23.93
C PHE A 258 22.19 14.52 24.86
N ASP A 259 23.00 15.55 24.59
CA ASP A 259 22.79 16.89 25.14
C ASP A 259 21.52 17.47 24.50
N LEU A 260 20.39 17.23 25.17
CA LEU A 260 19.19 18.06 25.08
C LEU A 260 18.86 18.49 26.50
N THR A 261 19.50 19.57 26.92
CA THR A 261 19.22 20.28 28.17
C THR A 261 17.88 21.01 28.07
N VAL A 262 16.76 20.30 27.99
CA VAL A 262 15.45 20.77 28.46
C VAL A 262 14.63 19.58 28.97
N THR A 263 14.43 19.58 30.29
CA THR A 263 13.42 18.86 31.10
C THR A 263 13.54 17.35 31.31
N GLN A 264 14.41 16.96 32.25
CA GLN A 264 14.04 15.91 33.21
C GLN A 264 13.00 16.47 34.17
N GLY A 265 11.82 15.83 34.27
CA GLY A 265 10.82 16.11 35.32
C GLY A 265 9.42 16.56 34.88
N LEU A 266 9.07 16.52 33.59
CA LEU A 266 7.69 16.86 33.18
C LEU A 266 6.72 15.70 33.44
N PRO A 267 5.55 15.94 34.07
CA PRO A 267 4.47 14.97 34.12
C PRO A 267 4.02 14.55 32.71
N LEU A 268 3.61 13.29 32.55
CA LEU A 268 3.14 12.72 31.27
C LEU A 268 2.11 13.60 30.53
N ALA A 269 1.22 14.28 31.26
CA ALA A 269 0.24 15.20 30.69
C ALA A 269 0.88 16.40 29.96
N GLN A 270 1.99 16.95 30.49
CA GLN A 270 2.73 18.02 29.84
C GLN A 270 3.50 17.49 28.63
N MET A 271 4.05 16.26 28.70
CA MET A 271 4.67 15.61 27.54
C MET A 271 3.67 15.37 26.40
N VAL A 272 2.45 14.91 26.72
CA VAL A 272 1.35 14.75 25.74
C VAL A 272 0.89 16.09 25.20
N GLN A 273 0.75 17.12 26.04
CA GLN A 273 0.39 18.47 25.60
C GLN A 273 1.45 19.06 24.66
N HIS A 274 2.74 18.86 24.95
CA HIS A 274 3.83 19.23 24.06
C HIS A 274 3.79 18.44 22.74
N ALA A 275 3.49 17.14 22.77
CA ALA A 275 3.35 16.32 21.57
C ALA A 275 2.19 16.80 20.67
N VAL A 276 1.01 17.07 21.26
CA VAL A 276 -0.16 17.62 20.54
C VAL A 276 0.15 19.00 19.96
N GLN A 277 0.83 19.87 20.71
CA GLN A 277 1.25 21.17 20.22
C GLN A 277 2.25 21.06 19.06
N VAL A 278 3.18 20.11 19.12
CA VAL A 278 4.12 19.83 18.04
C VAL A 278 3.40 19.29 16.80
N ASP A 279 2.41 18.41 16.96
CA ASP A 279 1.65 17.87 15.83
C ASP A 279 0.69 18.89 15.20
N ALA A 280 0.05 19.73 16.02
CA ALA A 280 -0.69 20.89 15.53
C ALA A 280 0.22 21.86 14.76
N LEU A 281 1.43 22.11 15.27
CA LEU A 281 2.42 22.95 14.61
C LEU A 281 2.93 22.32 13.30
N ARG A 282 3.22 21.02 13.27
CA ARG A 282 3.56 20.27 12.03
C ARG A 282 2.45 20.38 10.99
N THR A 283 1.20 20.23 11.40
CA THR A 283 0.03 20.34 10.53
C THR A 283 -0.09 21.76 9.97
N GLY A 284 0.03 22.78 10.82
CA GLY A 284 0.01 24.18 10.41
C GLY A 284 1.16 24.54 9.46
N ILE A 285 2.39 24.07 9.74
CA ILE A 285 3.55 24.21 8.86
C ILE A 285 3.27 23.56 7.51
N SER A 286 2.80 22.32 7.51
CA SER A 286 2.49 21.58 6.28
C SER A 286 1.44 22.32 5.46
N GLN A 287 0.37 22.84 6.06
CA GLN A 287 -0.63 23.65 5.36
C GLN A 287 -0.04 24.98 4.83
N THR A 288 0.84 25.61 5.60
CA THR A 288 1.44 26.90 5.21
C THR A 288 2.40 26.75 4.04
N LEU A 289 3.16 25.64 3.95
CA LEU A 289 4.06 25.34 2.83
C LEU A 289 3.34 25.16 1.48
N VAL A 290 2.01 24.97 1.47
CA VAL A 290 1.20 25.02 0.23
C VAL A 290 1.28 26.39 -0.42
N GLU A 291 1.21 27.43 0.40
CA GLU A 291 0.94 28.81 -0.02
C GLU A 291 2.16 29.71 0.16
N GLN A 292 3.15 29.27 0.93
CA GLN A 292 4.29 30.08 1.32
C GLN A 292 5.61 29.34 1.16
N HIS A 293 6.63 30.11 0.79
CA HIS A 293 7.99 29.63 0.66
C HIS A 293 8.59 29.17 2.00
N LEU A 294 9.45 28.14 1.98
CA LEU A 294 10.08 27.55 3.17
C LEU A 294 10.71 28.60 4.08
N THR A 295 11.47 29.55 3.53
CA THR A 295 12.15 30.59 4.32
C THR A 295 11.19 31.47 5.12
N ARG A 296 9.99 31.72 4.59
CA ARG A 296 8.94 32.45 5.30
C ARG A 296 8.42 31.63 6.47
N VAL A 297 8.11 30.35 6.25
CA VAL A 297 7.69 29.43 7.31
C VAL A 297 8.75 29.31 8.40
N LEU A 298 10.03 29.16 8.02
CA LEU A 298 11.15 29.10 8.96
C LEU A 298 11.27 30.38 9.81
N ARG A 299 11.11 31.55 9.20
CA ARG A 299 11.12 32.83 9.93
C ARG A 299 9.90 32.96 10.84
N ASP A 300 8.71 32.60 10.37
CA ASP A 300 7.48 32.73 11.14
C ASP A 300 7.48 31.78 12.36
N VAL A 301 8.12 30.61 12.24
CA VAL A 301 8.26 29.63 13.34
C VAL A 301 9.41 29.95 14.29
N PHE A 302 10.60 30.29 13.79
CA PHE A 302 11.82 30.43 14.60
C PHE A 302 12.30 31.88 14.81
N GLY A 303 11.72 32.85 14.08
CA GLY A 303 12.10 34.25 14.06
C GLY A 303 13.42 34.53 13.33
N HIS A 304 14.49 33.84 13.75
CA HIS A 304 15.83 34.00 13.19
C HIS A 304 16.53 32.65 13.09
N ARG A 305 17.32 32.45 12.02
CA ARG A 305 18.12 31.23 11.79
C ARG A 305 18.93 30.74 13.00
N ARG A 306 19.54 31.63 13.78
CA ARG A 306 20.33 31.26 14.97
C ARG A 306 19.51 30.58 16.07
N ASN A 307 18.19 30.70 16.03
CA ASN A 307 17.28 30.08 16.99
C ASN A 307 16.84 28.67 16.56
N THR A 308 17.25 28.20 15.38
CA THR A 308 16.90 26.87 14.87
C THR A 308 18.02 25.88 15.14
N THR A 309 17.65 24.61 15.29
CA THR A 309 18.61 23.49 15.36
C THR A 309 18.16 22.38 14.40
N PRO A 310 19.08 21.55 13.89
CA PRO A 310 18.70 20.40 13.07
C PRO A 310 17.70 19.46 13.76
N SER A 311 17.78 19.33 15.10
CA SER A 311 16.84 18.54 15.89
C SER A 311 15.43 19.15 15.88
N ALA A 312 15.31 20.47 16.06
CA ALA A 312 14.04 21.17 16.01
C ALA A 312 13.38 21.08 14.63
N LEU A 313 14.16 21.25 13.56
CA LEU A 313 13.68 21.10 12.19
C LEU A 313 13.14 19.69 11.93
N ARG A 314 13.90 18.64 12.26
CA ARG A 314 13.43 17.25 12.15
C ARG A 314 12.19 16.99 13.01
N THR A 315 12.14 17.56 14.21
CA THR A 315 10.96 17.47 15.09
C THR A 315 9.75 18.10 14.42
N LEU A 316 9.89 19.13 13.59
CA LEU A 316 8.78 19.75 12.85
C LEU A 316 8.58 19.16 11.44
N GLN A 317 9.24 18.04 11.12
CA GLN A 317 9.22 17.41 9.79
C GLN A 317 9.72 18.34 8.66
N LEU A 318 10.58 19.30 9.01
CA LEU A 318 11.29 20.15 8.07
C LEU A 318 12.69 19.59 7.83
N SER A 319 13.18 19.63 6.59
CA SER A 319 14.54 19.19 6.27
C SER A 319 15.59 20.21 6.76
N PRO A 320 16.52 19.80 7.64
CA PRO A 320 17.65 20.63 8.02
C PRO A 320 18.52 21.05 6.85
N GLU A 321 18.67 20.19 5.85
CA GLU A 321 19.48 20.40 4.66
C GLU A 321 18.89 21.52 3.79
N PHE A 322 17.58 21.48 3.51
CA PHE A 322 16.92 22.55 2.75
C PHE A 322 16.85 23.86 3.54
N ALA A 323 16.71 23.82 4.87
CA ALA A 323 16.80 25.03 5.69
C ALA A 323 18.21 25.64 5.69
N ALA A 324 19.25 24.79 5.65
CA ALA A 324 20.65 25.20 5.57
C ALA A 324 21.02 25.74 4.18
N ALA A 325 20.32 25.30 3.13
CA ALA A 325 20.48 25.79 1.77
C ALA A 325 20.10 27.27 1.60
N PHE A 326 19.49 27.92 2.61
CA PHE A 326 19.25 29.36 2.61
C PHE A 326 20.14 30.05 3.66
N PRO A 327 21.23 30.72 3.24
CA PRO A 327 22.09 31.49 4.14
C PRO A 327 21.33 32.62 4.85
N ASP A 328 20.45 33.31 4.11
CA ASP A 328 19.54 34.36 4.60
C ASP A 328 18.07 33.99 4.36
N TRP A 329 17.30 33.82 5.44
CA TRP A 329 15.87 33.50 5.37
C TRP A 329 14.98 34.68 4.94
N ASN A 330 15.53 35.89 4.80
CA ASN A 330 14.82 37.02 4.19
C ASN A 330 14.94 37.06 2.68
N ASN A 331 15.87 36.29 2.11
CA ASN A 331 16.09 36.22 0.68
C ASN A 331 15.77 34.80 0.16
N PRO A 332 14.54 34.56 -0.33
CA PRO A 332 14.17 33.26 -0.88
C PRO A 332 14.99 32.91 -2.14
N ASP A 333 15.68 33.86 -2.78
CA ASP A 333 16.44 33.59 -4.01
C ASP A 333 17.88 33.11 -3.73
N ASP A 334 18.39 33.20 -2.49
CA ASP A 334 19.75 32.74 -2.12
C ASP A 334 19.82 31.23 -1.85
N PHE A 335 19.17 30.42 -2.69
CA PHE A 335 19.14 28.97 -2.54
C PHE A 335 20.46 28.32 -2.98
N ARG A 336 21.13 27.63 -2.05
CA ARG A 336 22.42 26.96 -2.22
C ARG A 336 22.36 25.53 -1.68
N TYR A 337 21.76 24.65 -2.46
CA TYR A 337 21.61 23.25 -2.07
C TYR A 337 22.92 22.47 -2.22
N GLN A 338 23.25 21.65 -1.21
CA GLN A 338 24.33 20.68 -1.26
C GLN A 338 23.72 19.26 -1.27
N PRO A 339 24.01 18.45 -2.30
CA PRO A 339 23.45 17.11 -2.41
C PRO A 339 24.01 16.18 -1.31
N PRO A 340 23.34 15.05 -1.02
CA PRO A 340 23.78 14.08 0.00
C PRO A 340 25.18 13.52 -0.24
N ALA A 341 25.62 13.49 -1.49
CA ALA A 341 26.96 13.08 -1.89
C ALA A 341 27.47 14.03 -2.98
N GLU A 342 28.59 14.69 -2.71
CA GLU A 342 29.20 15.63 -3.65
C GLU A 342 29.62 14.91 -4.94
N GLY A 343 29.24 15.47 -6.09
CA GLY A 343 29.60 14.95 -7.42
C GLY A 343 29.04 13.57 -7.77
N LEU A 344 27.94 13.15 -7.13
CA LEU A 344 27.18 11.98 -7.54
C LEU A 344 26.64 12.17 -8.98
N ARG A 345 26.77 11.14 -9.80
CA ARG A 345 26.26 11.13 -11.18
C ARG A 345 25.41 9.89 -11.42
N LEU A 346 24.18 10.05 -11.88
CA LEU A 346 23.34 8.91 -12.30
C LEU A 346 23.99 8.15 -13.47
N VAL A 347 23.87 6.83 -13.44
CA VAL A 347 24.28 5.97 -14.55
C VAL A 347 23.15 5.98 -15.59
N ALA A 348 23.52 6.09 -16.87
CA ALA A 348 22.62 6.24 -17.99
C ALA A 348 21.76 4.99 -18.25
N GLU A 349 20.43 5.09 -18.21
CA GLU A 349 19.51 4.02 -18.57
C GLU A 349 19.12 4.15 -20.06
N SER A 350 20.03 3.73 -20.97
CA SER A 350 19.84 3.88 -22.42
C SER A 350 20.47 2.74 -23.23
N CYS A 351 20.20 2.71 -24.54
CA CYS A 351 20.75 1.69 -25.44
C CYS A 351 22.25 1.85 -25.74
N GLN A 352 22.92 2.81 -25.09
CA GLN A 352 24.36 3.04 -25.21
C GLN A 352 25.19 2.18 -24.26
N GLU A 353 24.57 1.75 -23.17
CA GLU A 353 25.27 1.19 -22.03
C GLU A 353 25.14 -0.33 -21.99
N THR A 354 26.27 -0.99 -21.70
CA THR A 354 26.29 -2.45 -21.58
C THR A 354 25.76 -2.85 -20.22
N VAL A 355 24.62 -3.53 -20.21
CA VAL A 355 24.03 -4.06 -18.99
C VAL A 355 24.62 -5.44 -18.70
N LYS A 356 25.04 -5.68 -17.46
CA LYS A 356 25.50 -7.02 -17.01
C LYS A 356 24.60 -7.63 -15.96
N VAL A 357 23.80 -6.83 -15.27
CA VAL A 357 22.90 -7.30 -14.21
C VAL A 357 21.49 -6.75 -14.46
N LEU A 358 20.49 -7.62 -14.41
CA LEU A 358 19.08 -7.23 -14.40
C LEU A 358 18.49 -7.52 -13.05
N ARG A 359 17.75 -6.55 -12.51
CA ARG A 359 16.99 -6.74 -11.28
C ARG A 359 15.57 -7.13 -11.66
N LEU A 360 15.13 -8.29 -11.18
CA LEU A 360 13.76 -8.77 -11.33
C LEU A 360 13.12 -8.84 -9.95
N GLN A 361 11.92 -8.29 -9.78
CA GLN A 361 11.20 -8.34 -8.52
C GLN A 361 9.98 -9.24 -8.67
N LEU A 362 9.89 -10.28 -7.84
CA LEU A 362 8.75 -11.20 -7.81
C LEU A 362 7.74 -10.72 -6.75
N GLY A 363 6.62 -10.12 -7.21
CA GLY A 363 5.54 -9.62 -6.33
C GLY A 363 4.75 -10.73 -5.61
N GLN A 364 3.90 -10.36 -4.63
CA GLN A 364 2.93 -11.30 -4.01
C GLN A 364 1.65 -11.45 -4.83
N ASP A 365 1.24 -10.40 -5.55
CA ASP A 365 -0.05 -10.35 -6.24
C ASP A 365 0.02 -10.91 -7.67
N ALA A 366 1.23 -10.97 -8.25
CA ALA A 366 1.49 -11.80 -9.41
C ALA A 366 1.75 -13.23 -8.92
N PRO A 367 1.05 -14.27 -9.42
CA PRO A 367 1.34 -15.64 -9.05
C PRO A 367 2.81 -15.92 -9.35
N VAL A 368 3.55 -16.46 -8.38
CA VAL A 368 4.98 -16.81 -8.48
C VAL A 368 5.29 -17.51 -9.82
N GLY A 369 4.34 -18.27 -10.36
CA GLY A 369 4.41 -18.87 -11.70
C GLY A 369 4.68 -17.87 -12.84
N ILE A 370 4.02 -16.72 -12.89
CA ILE A 370 4.25 -15.70 -13.94
C ILE A 370 5.61 -15.02 -13.76
N GLY A 371 6.00 -14.75 -12.52
CA GLY A 371 7.33 -14.24 -12.21
C GLY A 371 8.46 -15.20 -12.65
N LEU A 372 8.29 -16.49 -12.37
CA LEU A 372 9.21 -17.54 -12.81
C LEU A 372 9.16 -17.77 -14.32
N ARG A 373 7.99 -17.65 -14.96
CA ARG A 373 7.85 -17.71 -16.43
C ARG A 373 8.54 -16.52 -17.10
N THR A 374 8.42 -15.33 -16.51
CA THR A 374 9.14 -14.13 -16.97
C THR A 374 10.64 -14.35 -16.85
N LEU A 375 11.11 -14.88 -15.71
CA LEU A 375 12.52 -15.23 -15.53
C LEU A 375 12.98 -16.29 -16.54
N GLN A 376 12.16 -17.31 -16.82
CA GLN A 376 12.44 -18.33 -17.83
C GLN A 376 12.66 -17.71 -19.21
N VAL A 377 11.76 -16.82 -19.63
CA VAL A 377 11.85 -16.11 -20.90
C VAL A 377 13.10 -15.23 -20.94
N LEU A 378 13.36 -14.46 -19.89
CA LEU A 378 14.56 -13.63 -19.80
C LEU A 378 15.84 -14.46 -19.86
N LEU A 379 15.88 -15.62 -19.19
CA LEU A 379 17.03 -16.53 -19.23
C LEU A 379 17.26 -17.12 -20.63
N ALA A 380 16.18 -17.42 -21.35
CA ALA A 380 16.25 -18.00 -22.70
C ALA A 380 16.64 -16.96 -23.77
N GLU A 381 16.05 -15.76 -23.71
CA GLU A 381 16.18 -14.75 -24.76
C GLU A 381 17.39 -13.83 -24.57
N LEU A 382 17.83 -13.59 -23.33
CA LEU A 382 18.96 -12.70 -23.07
C LEU A 382 20.29 -13.45 -23.04
N PRO A 383 21.41 -12.80 -23.44
CA PRO A 383 22.74 -13.40 -23.41
C PRO A 383 23.16 -13.95 -22.03
N GLU A 384 23.94 -15.03 -22.03
CA GLU A 384 24.47 -15.66 -20.80
C GLU A 384 25.38 -14.74 -19.98
N SER A 385 25.93 -13.69 -20.60
CA SER A 385 26.72 -12.66 -19.91
C SER A 385 25.91 -11.79 -18.95
N LEU A 386 24.57 -11.80 -19.05
CA LEU A 386 23.68 -11.10 -18.15
C LEU A 386 23.34 -11.99 -16.95
N SER A 387 23.54 -11.48 -15.74
CA SER A 387 23.06 -12.08 -14.51
C SER A 387 21.78 -11.42 -14.02
N PHE A 388 21.03 -12.14 -13.18
CA PHE A 388 19.74 -11.75 -12.65
C PHE A 388 19.81 -11.69 -11.13
N CYS A 389 19.49 -10.54 -10.57
CA CYS A 389 19.21 -10.38 -9.14
C CYS A 389 17.69 -10.44 -8.97
N VAL A 390 17.21 -11.55 -8.40
CA VAL A 390 15.78 -11.84 -8.23
C VAL A 390 15.38 -11.53 -6.80
N LEU A 391 14.65 -10.43 -6.61
CA LEU A 391 14.13 -10.05 -5.31
C LEU A 391 12.88 -10.87 -4.96
N VAL A 392 12.91 -11.48 -3.78
CA VAL A 392 11.88 -12.37 -3.25
C VAL A 392 11.52 -12.00 -1.81
N LYS A 393 10.29 -12.33 -1.39
CA LYS A 393 9.78 -11.99 -0.05
C LYS A 393 10.22 -12.97 1.05
N PRO A 394 10.06 -12.62 2.35
CA PRO A 394 10.40 -13.52 3.43
C PRO A 394 9.63 -14.84 3.35
N GLY A 395 10.33 -15.96 3.57
CA GLY A 395 9.73 -17.29 3.47
C GLY A 395 9.70 -17.89 2.06
N PHE A 396 10.43 -17.30 1.12
CA PHE A 396 10.63 -17.89 -0.22
C PHE A 396 11.45 -19.18 -0.14
N GLU A 397 10.91 -20.27 -0.68
CA GLU A 397 11.55 -21.59 -0.76
C GLU A 397 12.65 -21.60 -1.85
N GLU A 398 13.79 -20.95 -1.55
CA GLU A 398 14.89 -20.78 -2.52
C GLU A 398 15.42 -22.11 -3.06
N ALA A 399 15.67 -23.09 -2.17
CA ALA A 399 16.22 -24.38 -2.57
C ALA A 399 15.31 -25.12 -3.57
N ARG A 400 13.99 -25.11 -3.32
CA ARG A 400 13.00 -25.73 -4.20
C ARG A 400 12.91 -25.00 -5.52
N THR A 401 12.95 -23.66 -5.49
CA THR A 401 12.89 -22.85 -6.71
C THR A 401 14.14 -23.02 -7.56
N ARG A 402 15.34 -23.02 -6.97
CA ARG A 402 16.58 -23.35 -7.69
C ARG A 402 16.53 -24.73 -8.30
N SER A 403 16.02 -25.73 -7.59
CA SER A 403 15.83 -27.08 -8.13
C SER A 403 14.95 -27.09 -9.38
N PHE A 404 13.85 -26.32 -9.37
CA PHE A 404 13.01 -26.12 -10.55
C PHE A 404 13.76 -25.39 -11.69
N LEU A 405 14.46 -24.29 -11.38
CA LEU A 405 15.15 -23.47 -12.38
C LEU A 405 16.30 -24.22 -13.09
N LYS A 406 16.92 -25.23 -12.45
CA LYS A 406 17.95 -26.07 -13.08
C LYS A 406 17.47 -26.78 -14.34
N GLY A 407 16.16 -26.95 -14.54
CA GLY A 407 15.59 -27.50 -15.77
C GLY A 407 15.39 -26.48 -16.89
N LEU A 408 15.62 -25.19 -16.65
CA LEU A 408 15.38 -24.13 -17.62
C LEU A 408 16.63 -23.82 -18.46
N SER A 409 16.41 -23.56 -19.75
CA SER A 409 17.47 -23.11 -20.65
C SER A 409 18.09 -21.80 -20.16
N GLY A 410 19.42 -21.70 -20.22
CA GLY A 410 20.17 -20.51 -19.81
C GLY A 410 20.32 -20.32 -18.30
N TYR A 411 19.74 -21.16 -17.44
CA TYR A 411 19.95 -21.07 -15.99
C TYR A 411 21.34 -21.55 -15.58
N SER A 412 21.97 -20.81 -14.66
CA SER A 412 23.08 -21.31 -13.85
C SER A 412 23.06 -20.66 -12.47
N ASP A 413 23.64 -21.33 -11.47
CA ASP A 413 23.68 -20.80 -10.09
C ASP A 413 24.46 -19.48 -9.99
N SER A 414 25.39 -19.23 -10.92
CA SER A 414 26.12 -17.96 -11.02
C SER A 414 25.36 -16.87 -11.78
N ARG A 415 24.37 -17.24 -12.61
CA ARG A 415 23.57 -16.30 -13.41
C ARG A 415 22.36 -15.80 -12.64
N VAL A 416 21.82 -16.55 -11.68
CA VAL A 416 20.63 -16.16 -10.90
C VAL A 416 20.94 -16.13 -9.40
N THR A 417 20.87 -14.93 -8.84
CA THR A 417 21.01 -14.69 -7.40
C THR A 417 19.64 -14.32 -6.84
N PHE A 418 19.15 -15.08 -5.87
CA PHE A 418 17.97 -14.70 -5.12
C PHE A 418 18.34 -13.79 -3.97
N PHE A 419 17.51 -12.80 -3.72
CA PHE A 419 17.65 -11.91 -2.58
C PHE A 419 16.33 -11.79 -1.83
N GLN A 420 16.32 -12.23 -0.57
CA GLN A 420 15.13 -12.18 0.28
C GLN A 420 15.04 -10.82 1.02
N HIS A 421 14.03 -10.02 0.72
CA HIS A 421 13.83 -8.70 1.35
C HIS A 421 12.83 -8.75 2.52
N GLY A 422 12.99 -7.90 3.54
CA GLY A 422 12.23 -7.95 4.81
C GLY A 422 10.79 -7.40 4.81
N HIS A 423 10.36 -6.69 3.77
CA HIS A 423 9.06 -5.97 3.76
C HIS A 423 8.28 -6.16 2.45
N GLN A 424 6.96 -5.91 2.43
CA GLN A 424 6.22 -5.80 1.17
C GLN A 424 6.69 -4.54 0.41
N THR A 425 7.56 -4.71 -0.58
CA THR A 425 7.89 -3.66 -1.55
C THR A 425 6.62 -3.28 -2.30
N LEU A 426 6.15 -2.05 -2.14
CA LEU A 426 5.07 -1.51 -2.95
C LEU A 426 5.68 -1.08 -4.28
N PHE A 427 5.16 -1.69 -5.34
CA PHE A 427 5.56 -1.48 -6.72
C PHE A 427 5.70 0.01 -7.02
N ALA A 428 6.74 0.32 -7.79
CA ALA A 428 6.91 1.60 -8.47
C ALA A 428 7.23 2.81 -7.56
N GLN A 429 7.07 2.80 -6.24
CA GLN A 429 7.47 3.96 -5.40
C GLN A 429 8.95 3.93 -4.93
N ASP A 430 9.61 2.77 -5.01
CA ASP A 430 10.90 2.52 -4.34
C ASP A 430 12.07 2.20 -5.30
N ASN A 431 11.97 2.55 -6.59
CA ASN A 431 13.04 2.27 -7.56
C ASN A 431 14.20 3.26 -7.39
N GLY A 432 15.19 2.86 -6.58
CA GLY A 432 16.47 3.55 -6.53
C GLY A 432 17.16 3.54 -7.89
N ARG A 433 17.90 4.61 -8.20
CA ARG A 433 18.67 4.79 -9.43
C ARG A 433 20.14 4.52 -9.18
N LEU A 434 20.76 3.73 -10.05
CA LEU A 434 22.21 3.49 -9.95
C LEU A 434 22.94 4.80 -10.21
N ALA A 435 23.94 5.09 -9.39
CA ALA A 435 24.79 6.26 -9.51
C ALA A 435 26.26 5.93 -9.22
N VAL A 436 27.15 6.85 -9.58
CA VAL A 436 28.58 6.75 -9.36
C VAL A 436 29.04 8.00 -8.59
N LEU A 437 29.80 7.78 -7.53
CA LEU A 437 30.47 8.84 -6.76
C LEU A 437 31.76 9.30 -7.47
N PRO A 438 32.34 10.47 -7.13
CA PRO A 438 33.57 10.97 -7.76
C PRO A 438 34.75 9.99 -7.71
N GLY A 439 34.80 9.13 -6.69
CA GLY A 439 35.82 8.08 -6.55
C GLY A 439 35.59 6.83 -7.42
N GLY A 440 34.54 6.79 -8.25
CA GLY A 440 34.18 5.64 -9.08
C GLY A 440 33.31 4.58 -8.38
N SER A 441 33.09 4.72 -7.07
CA SER A 441 32.24 3.82 -6.30
C SER A 441 30.79 3.91 -6.77
N LYS A 442 30.18 2.75 -7.06
CA LYS A 442 28.76 2.65 -7.37
C LYS A 442 27.92 2.76 -6.12
N VAL A 443 26.82 3.50 -6.19
CA VAL A 443 25.83 3.65 -5.13
C VAL A 443 24.43 3.59 -5.71
N LEU A 444 23.44 3.31 -4.87
CA LEU A 444 22.03 3.32 -5.27
C LEU A 444 21.36 4.55 -4.64
N LEU A 445 20.99 5.51 -5.48
CA LEU A 445 20.28 6.73 -5.07
C LEU A 445 18.79 6.42 -4.88
N THR A 446 18.28 6.57 -3.66
CA THR A 446 16.89 6.22 -3.32
C THR A 446 16.04 7.48 -3.10
N PRO A 447 14.72 7.44 -3.38
CA PRO A 447 13.85 8.60 -3.16
C PRO A 447 13.81 9.07 -1.71
N GLY A 448 13.74 10.38 -1.51
CA GLY A 448 13.34 11.01 -0.25
C GLY A 448 11.87 10.69 0.06
N GLY A 449 11.51 10.58 1.34
CA GLY A 449 10.15 10.23 1.77
C GLY A 449 9.91 8.74 2.05
N LEU A 450 10.88 7.86 1.79
CA LEU A 450 10.95 6.56 2.46
C LEU A 450 11.01 6.82 3.98
N SER A 451 9.94 6.43 4.70
CA SER A 451 9.90 6.64 6.15
C SER A 451 11.05 5.90 6.83
N SER A 452 11.52 6.37 7.99
CA SER A 452 12.49 5.62 8.81
C SER A 452 11.99 4.23 9.25
N HIS A 453 10.69 3.94 9.05
CA HIS A 453 10.04 2.64 9.29
C HIS A 453 9.80 1.83 8.01
N ARG A 454 10.07 2.40 6.83
CA ARG A 454 10.28 1.68 5.58
C ARG A 454 11.79 1.62 5.38
N PRO A 455 12.51 0.78 6.16
CA PRO A 455 13.92 0.63 5.90
C PRO A 455 14.03 0.18 4.44
N GLY A 456 14.96 0.78 3.71
CA GLY A 456 15.32 0.36 2.38
C GLY A 456 15.93 -1.04 2.39
N ASP A 457 15.36 -2.02 3.08
CA ASP A 457 15.91 -3.37 3.26
C ASP A 457 15.83 -4.18 1.98
N ALA A 458 14.92 -3.83 1.06
CA ALA A 458 14.98 -4.32 -0.32
C ALA A 458 16.19 -3.77 -1.10
N LEU A 459 16.85 -2.73 -0.59
CA LEU A 459 17.98 -2.02 -1.19
C LEU A 459 19.29 -2.24 -0.40
N MET A 460 19.26 -2.40 0.94
CA MET A 460 20.37 -2.82 1.83
C MET A 460 20.86 -4.24 1.51
N ALA A 461 20.01 -4.94 0.78
CA ALA A 461 20.18 -6.18 0.08
C ALA A 461 21.24 -6.22 -1.02
N ALA A 462 21.32 -5.13 -1.77
CA ALA A 462 22.23 -5.04 -2.89
C ALA A 462 23.64 -4.89 -2.32
N PRO A 463 24.66 -5.53 -2.92
CA PRO A 463 26.06 -5.32 -2.54
C PRO A 463 26.57 -3.90 -2.93
N ILE A 464 25.68 -2.90 -2.96
CA ILE A 464 25.91 -1.53 -3.42
C ILE A 464 25.44 -0.60 -2.30
N PRO A 465 26.29 0.32 -1.80
CA PRO A 465 25.90 1.28 -0.77
C PRO A 465 24.71 2.15 -1.19
N LEU A 466 23.85 2.48 -0.23
CA LEU A 466 22.69 3.36 -0.46
C LEU A 466 23.04 4.82 -0.20
N VAL A 467 22.53 5.70 -1.05
CA VAL A 467 22.50 7.14 -0.83
C VAL A 467 21.05 7.57 -0.88
N GLN A 468 20.55 8.13 0.22
CA GLN A 468 19.17 8.63 0.26
C GLN A 468 19.12 10.06 -0.25
N SER A 469 18.28 10.31 -1.24
CA SER A 469 17.96 11.67 -1.68
C SER A 469 17.22 12.48 -0.62
N ARG A 470 17.34 13.81 -0.69
CA ARG A 470 16.47 14.71 0.08
C ARG A 470 15.16 15.03 -0.64
N LEU A 471 15.08 14.75 -1.93
CA LEU A 471 13.91 14.99 -2.77
C LEU A 471 13.06 13.73 -2.89
N SER A 472 11.75 13.89 -2.88
CA SER A 472 10.82 12.79 -3.09
C SER A 472 10.55 12.57 -4.58
N TRP A 473 10.48 11.33 -5.04
CA TRP A 473 9.95 11.00 -6.36
C TRP A 473 9.38 9.59 -6.36
N GLU A 474 8.53 9.30 -7.34
CA GLU A 474 8.04 7.95 -7.59
C GLU A 474 8.96 7.25 -8.59
N GLY A 475 9.22 5.96 -8.38
CA GLY A 475 10.09 5.12 -9.19
C GLY A 475 9.58 4.92 -10.61
N GLY A 476 10.12 5.70 -11.53
CA GLY A 476 9.65 5.83 -12.92
C GLY A 476 9.44 7.28 -13.32
N ASN A 477 9.42 8.19 -12.35
CA ASN A 477 9.35 9.65 -12.53
C ASN A 477 10.71 10.36 -12.52
N LEU A 478 11.81 9.62 -12.46
CA LEU A 478 13.17 10.12 -12.66
C LEU A 478 13.87 9.21 -13.67
N LEU A 479 14.22 9.76 -14.83
CA LEU A 479 14.92 9.06 -15.92
C LEU A 479 16.21 9.81 -16.27
N CYS A 480 17.24 9.08 -16.68
CA CYS A 480 18.50 9.65 -17.13
C CYS A 480 19.10 8.74 -18.20
N ASP A 481 19.48 9.30 -19.34
CA ASP A 481 20.03 8.56 -20.48
C ASP A 481 21.53 8.81 -20.71
N GLY A 482 22.15 9.60 -19.82
CA GLY A 482 23.55 10.03 -19.90
C GLY A 482 23.76 11.38 -20.59
N HIS A 483 22.76 11.91 -21.27
CA HIS A 483 22.76 13.27 -21.83
C HIS A 483 22.09 14.25 -20.86
N ALA A 484 20.87 13.93 -20.41
CA ALA A 484 20.13 14.74 -19.46
C ALA A 484 19.32 13.85 -18.50
N ALA A 485 18.78 14.47 -17.44
CA ALA A 485 17.80 13.85 -16.56
C ALA A 485 16.41 14.46 -16.76
N PHE A 486 15.38 13.64 -16.64
CA PHE A 486 13.98 14.03 -16.77
C PHE A 486 13.24 13.67 -15.51
N VAL A 487 12.48 14.63 -15.00
CA VAL A 487 11.66 14.46 -13.80
C VAL A 487 10.20 14.74 -14.14
N GLY A 488 9.30 13.89 -13.64
CA GLY A 488 7.87 14.11 -13.79
C GLY A 488 7.37 15.33 -13.01
N ALA A 489 6.44 16.08 -13.61
CA ALA A 489 5.82 17.25 -12.97
C ALA A 489 5.21 16.96 -11.59
N ASN A 490 4.70 15.74 -11.38
CA ASN A 490 4.19 15.30 -10.07
C ASN A 490 5.27 15.27 -9.00
N SER A 491 6.47 14.76 -9.34
CA SER A 491 7.59 14.71 -8.40
C SER A 491 8.08 16.12 -8.07
N VAL A 492 8.10 17.03 -9.05
CA VAL A 492 8.40 18.45 -8.79
C VAL A 492 7.36 19.07 -7.87
N ALA A 493 6.07 18.91 -8.18
CA ALA A 493 4.97 19.47 -7.40
C ALA A 493 4.93 18.92 -5.97
N ALA A 494 5.18 17.63 -5.77
CA ALA A 494 5.25 16.99 -4.46
C ALA A 494 6.36 17.60 -3.58
N ASN A 495 7.54 17.87 -4.15
CA ASN A 495 8.62 18.54 -3.42
C ASN A 495 8.33 20.02 -3.15
N MET A 496 7.75 20.75 -4.12
CA MET A 496 7.29 22.13 -3.89
C MET A 496 6.31 22.17 -2.71
N ARG A 497 5.36 21.23 -2.67
CA ARG A 497 4.32 21.13 -1.65
C ARG A 497 4.86 20.69 -0.28
N GLY A 498 5.75 19.71 -0.26
CA GLY A 498 6.28 19.10 0.96
C GLY A 498 7.40 19.91 1.61
N ILE A 499 8.15 20.68 0.82
CA ILE A 499 9.32 21.44 1.29
C ILE A 499 9.04 22.95 1.26
N GLY A 500 8.12 23.44 0.42
CA GLY A 500 7.84 24.87 0.24
C GLY A 500 8.84 25.60 -0.66
N LEU A 501 9.49 24.90 -1.59
CA LEU A 501 10.42 25.48 -2.57
C LEU A 501 9.70 25.92 -3.85
N SER A 502 10.31 26.83 -4.61
CA SER A 502 9.86 27.15 -5.97
C SER A 502 10.16 25.99 -6.94
N LYS A 503 9.50 25.99 -8.10
CA LYS A 503 9.77 25.02 -9.18
C LYS A 503 11.25 25.01 -9.56
N GLU A 504 11.82 26.19 -9.75
CA GLU A 504 13.21 26.39 -10.21
C GLU A 504 14.20 25.84 -9.17
N GLN A 505 13.94 26.07 -7.88
CA GLN A 505 14.76 25.54 -6.80
C GLN A 505 14.68 24.01 -6.69
N VAL A 506 13.49 23.42 -6.85
CA VAL A 506 13.34 21.96 -6.88
C VAL A 506 14.10 21.35 -8.07
N VAL A 507 13.98 21.96 -9.26
CA VAL A 507 14.72 21.52 -10.45
C VAL A 507 16.24 21.66 -10.25
N ALA A 508 16.70 22.78 -9.67
CA ALA A 508 18.11 22.97 -9.34
C ALA A 508 18.62 21.94 -8.31
N ALA A 509 17.80 21.58 -7.32
CA ALA A 509 18.13 20.54 -6.36
C ALA A 509 18.25 19.16 -7.02
N PHE A 510 17.29 18.78 -7.90
CA PHE A 510 17.41 17.55 -8.69
C PHE A 510 18.66 17.57 -9.58
N ALA A 511 18.97 18.69 -10.22
CA ALA A 511 20.16 18.80 -11.05
C ALA A 511 21.45 18.59 -10.25
N ALA A 512 21.51 19.16 -9.05
CA ALA A 512 22.64 18.98 -8.14
C ALA A 512 22.79 17.54 -7.62
N GLU A 513 21.67 16.84 -7.33
CA GLU A 513 21.75 15.44 -6.90
C GLU A 513 22.07 14.48 -8.04
N THR A 514 21.48 14.69 -9.21
CA THR A 514 21.64 13.75 -10.33
C THR A 514 22.96 13.92 -11.07
N GLY A 515 23.56 15.11 -11.00
CA GLY A 515 24.74 15.49 -11.78
C GLY A 515 24.43 15.82 -13.25
N TYR A 516 23.15 16.03 -13.59
CA TYR A 516 22.70 16.32 -14.95
C TYR A 516 21.85 17.59 -14.99
N GLN A 517 21.76 18.18 -16.18
CA GLN A 517 20.67 19.13 -16.45
C GLN A 517 19.34 18.39 -16.34
N VAL A 518 18.39 18.99 -15.61
CA VAL A 518 17.08 18.39 -15.36
C VAL A 518 16.01 19.12 -16.16
N HIS A 519 15.23 18.35 -16.91
CA HIS A 519 14.04 18.81 -17.62
C HIS A 519 12.78 18.24 -16.96
N VAL A 520 11.69 19.00 -16.99
CA VAL A 520 10.43 18.59 -16.37
C VAL A 520 9.42 18.18 -17.44
N LEU A 521 8.94 16.94 -17.37
CA LEU A 521 7.88 16.44 -18.24
C LEU A 521 6.52 16.63 -17.55
N GLY A 522 5.63 17.38 -18.19
CA GLY A 522 4.27 17.68 -17.71
C GLY A 522 4.11 19.08 -17.13
N GLU A 523 2.91 19.37 -16.62
CA GLU A 523 2.54 20.70 -16.15
C GLU A 523 2.57 20.79 -14.62
N VAL A 524 3.62 21.39 -14.08
CA VAL A 524 3.83 21.49 -12.61
C VAL A 524 2.68 22.22 -11.91
N ALA A 525 2.12 23.25 -12.54
CA ALA A 525 1.00 24.01 -11.96
C ALA A 525 -0.29 23.18 -11.88
N GLU A 526 -0.58 22.38 -12.91
CA GLU A 526 -1.71 21.45 -12.91
C GLU A 526 -1.50 20.36 -11.86
N ALA A 527 -0.30 19.75 -11.84
CA ALA A 527 0.10 18.75 -10.84
C ALA A 527 -0.06 19.25 -9.40
N PHE A 528 0.44 20.45 -9.13
CA PHE A 528 0.34 21.08 -7.81
C PHE A 528 -1.12 21.35 -7.41
N SER A 529 -1.94 21.83 -8.34
CA SER A 529 -3.36 22.07 -8.09
C SER A 529 -4.12 20.78 -7.78
N SER A 530 -3.88 19.72 -8.54
CA SER A 530 -4.49 18.40 -8.32
C SER A 530 -4.12 17.82 -6.96
N LEU A 531 -2.84 17.92 -6.55
CA LEU A 531 -2.39 17.50 -5.22
C LEU A 531 -3.14 18.22 -4.09
N VAL A 532 -3.30 19.55 -4.20
CA VAL A 532 -4.02 20.36 -3.19
C VAL A 532 -5.52 20.02 -3.14
N GLN A 533 -6.14 19.70 -4.28
CA GLN A 533 -7.56 19.35 -4.34
C GLN A 533 -7.85 17.96 -3.76
N GLY A 534 -6.97 16.98 -3.98
CA GLY A 534 -7.11 15.61 -3.48
C GLY A 534 -7.14 15.53 -1.95
N GLU A 535 -6.34 16.36 -1.27
CA GLU A 535 -6.27 16.41 0.20
C GLU A 535 -7.49 17.07 0.85
N ARG A 536 -8.22 17.93 0.13
CA ARG A 536 -9.39 18.67 0.66
C ARG A 536 -10.70 17.86 0.66
N GLY A 537 -10.62 16.54 0.46
CA GLY A 537 -11.77 15.63 0.51
C GLY A 537 -12.80 15.86 -0.60
N ARG A 538 -12.47 16.66 -1.64
CA ARG A 538 -13.24 16.67 -2.87
C ARG A 538 -12.95 15.37 -3.61
N ALA A 539 -13.95 14.80 -4.26
CA ALA A 539 -13.77 13.63 -5.12
C ALA A 539 -12.85 14.01 -6.28
N VAL A 540 -11.55 13.86 -6.06
CA VAL A 540 -10.57 13.72 -7.13
C VAL A 540 -10.57 12.21 -7.40
N PRO A 541 -10.92 11.77 -8.61
CA PRO A 541 -10.67 10.39 -9.01
C PRO A 541 -9.21 10.09 -8.65
N HIS A 542 -9.00 9.03 -7.87
CA HIS A 542 -7.75 8.60 -7.23
C HIS A 542 -6.49 9.33 -7.72
N ALA A 543 -5.68 9.94 -6.84
CA ALA A 543 -4.23 10.28 -6.90
C ALA A 543 -3.41 10.24 -8.23
N VAL A 544 -4.04 10.37 -9.40
CA VAL A 544 -3.59 9.91 -10.72
C VAL A 544 -3.86 11.01 -11.77
N ASP A 545 -4.59 12.07 -11.39
CA ASP A 545 -4.95 13.24 -12.24
C ASP A 545 -3.99 14.45 -12.12
N GLY A 546 -2.75 14.23 -11.67
CA GLY A 546 -1.73 15.28 -11.48
C GLY A 546 -1.11 15.86 -12.76
N GLY A 547 -1.80 15.89 -13.90
CA GLY A 547 -1.22 16.47 -15.13
C GLY A 547 0.01 15.70 -15.68
N GLN A 548 0.22 14.46 -15.23
CA GLN A 548 0.91 13.39 -15.94
C GLN A 548 -0.09 12.25 -16.14
N ALA A 549 -0.10 11.63 -17.31
CA ALA A 549 -1.15 10.73 -17.76
C ALA A 549 -1.15 9.44 -16.98
N ASP A 550 -1.83 9.42 -15.84
CA ASP A 550 -2.16 8.26 -15.04
C ASP A 550 -0.99 7.36 -14.58
N PHE A 551 0.25 7.72 -14.93
CA PHE A 551 1.41 6.85 -14.97
C PHE A 551 2.71 7.65 -14.91
N HIS A 552 3.76 6.96 -14.47
CA HIS A 552 5.15 7.37 -14.50
C HIS A 552 5.62 7.74 -15.92
N ILE A 553 6.60 8.65 -16.05
CA ILE A 553 7.13 9.05 -17.37
C ILE A 553 7.79 7.90 -18.14
N ASP A 554 8.27 6.86 -17.46
CA ASP A 554 8.86 5.65 -18.07
C ASP A 554 7.83 4.79 -18.82
N LEU A 555 6.54 5.01 -18.57
CA LEU A 555 5.46 4.39 -19.33
C LEU A 555 5.08 5.19 -20.57
N ASP A 556 5.47 6.45 -20.65
CA ASP A 556 5.16 7.34 -21.77
C ASP A 556 6.38 7.59 -22.68
N CYS A 557 7.59 7.50 -22.14
CA CYS A 557 8.84 7.78 -22.82
C CYS A 557 9.83 6.62 -22.66
N CYS A 558 10.43 6.18 -23.77
CA CYS A 558 11.57 5.28 -23.81
C CYS A 558 12.80 6.05 -24.32
N PHE A 559 13.79 6.27 -23.46
CA PHE A 559 15.03 6.93 -23.83
C PHE A 559 16.01 5.92 -24.43
N LEU A 560 16.53 6.24 -25.62
CA LEU A 560 17.44 5.38 -26.37
C LEU A 560 18.90 5.88 -26.29
N GLY A 561 19.10 7.12 -25.86
CA GLY A 561 20.39 7.82 -25.93
C GLY A 561 20.77 8.15 -27.38
N ALA A 562 22.00 8.60 -27.60
CA ALA A 562 22.52 8.85 -28.94
C ALA A 562 22.97 7.54 -29.61
N VAL A 563 22.05 6.89 -30.31
CA VAL A 563 22.33 5.66 -31.05
C VAL A 563 23.17 5.98 -32.29
N GLY A 564 24.48 5.71 -32.23
CA GLY A 564 25.45 6.04 -33.27
C GLY A 564 26.06 7.45 -33.11
N GLU A 565 26.39 8.11 -34.22
CA GLU A 565 26.84 9.51 -34.24
C GLU A 565 25.64 10.42 -34.54
N GLY A 566 24.87 10.79 -33.51
CA GLY A 566 23.64 11.55 -33.69
C GLY A 566 23.14 12.23 -32.42
N ARG A 567 22.00 12.91 -32.54
CA ARG A 567 21.28 13.48 -31.38
C ARG A 567 20.73 12.33 -30.51
N PRO A 568 20.56 12.56 -29.20
CA PRO A 568 19.88 11.59 -28.35
C PRO A 568 18.45 11.39 -28.85
N ARG A 569 18.00 10.13 -28.86
CA ARG A 569 16.67 9.75 -29.36
C ARG A 569 15.77 9.33 -28.22
N VAL A 570 14.50 9.66 -28.35
CA VAL A 570 13.45 9.25 -27.42
C VAL A 570 12.23 8.82 -28.21
N VAL A 571 11.61 7.74 -27.75
CA VAL A 571 10.34 7.27 -28.25
C VAL A 571 9.25 7.64 -27.26
N VAL A 572 8.18 8.25 -27.74
CA VAL A 572 7.03 8.72 -26.96
C VAL A 572 5.79 7.95 -27.40
N ALA A 573 4.95 7.58 -26.43
CA ALA A 573 3.67 6.92 -26.69
C ALA A 573 2.76 7.79 -27.57
N ASP A 574 2.01 7.16 -28.46
CA ASP A 574 1.06 7.81 -29.38
C ASP A 574 -0.31 7.12 -29.31
N PRO A 575 -1.22 7.65 -28.49
CA PRO A 575 -2.58 7.15 -28.37
C PRO A 575 -3.40 7.26 -29.66
N GLU A 576 -3.17 8.29 -30.49
CA GLU A 576 -3.89 8.45 -31.76
C GLU A 576 -3.48 7.36 -32.74
N ALA A 577 -2.18 7.10 -32.86
CA ALA A 577 -1.68 5.98 -33.67
C ALA A 577 -2.21 4.63 -33.15
N GLY A 578 -2.39 4.49 -31.82
CA GLY A 578 -3.02 3.35 -31.18
C GLY A 578 -4.46 3.06 -31.66
N LEU A 579 -5.25 4.08 -32.00
CA LEU A 579 -6.63 3.89 -32.49
C LEU A 579 -6.69 3.06 -33.78
N ASN A 580 -5.65 3.09 -34.61
CA ASN A 580 -5.57 2.28 -35.83
C ASN A 580 -5.57 0.77 -35.53
N PHE A 581 -5.19 0.38 -34.31
CA PHE A 581 -5.11 -1.01 -33.87
C PHE A 581 -6.26 -1.40 -32.92
N LEU A 582 -7.18 -0.48 -32.62
CA LEU A 582 -8.27 -0.71 -31.69
C LEU A 582 -9.18 -1.87 -32.12
N THR A 583 -9.44 -2.01 -33.42
CA THR A 583 -10.23 -3.13 -33.96
C THR A 583 -9.57 -4.48 -33.64
N GLN A 584 -8.25 -4.59 -33.85
CA GLN A 584 -7.50 -5.80 -33.53
C GLN A 584 -7.55 -6.11 -32.03
N ALA A 585 -7.38 -5.09 -31.17
CA ALA A 585 -7.51 -5.25 -29.73
C ALA A 585 -8.92 -5.71 -29.33
N MET A 586 -9.97 -5.22 -29.99
CA MET A 586 -11.36 -5.63 -29.76
C MET A 586 -11.68 -7.07 -30.21
N GLU A 587 -10.86 -7.66 -31.08
CA GLU A 587 -10.98 -9.06 -31.55
C GLU A 587 -10.41 -10.08 -30.55
N LEU A 588 -9.60 -9.63 -29.58
CA LEU A 588 -9.04 -10.50 -28.53
C LEU A 588 -10.15 -10.98 -27.58
N GLU A 589 -10.74 -12.15 -27.86
CA GLU A 589 -11.89 -12.67 -27.12
C GLU A 589 -11.65 -12.77 -25.61
N HIS A 590 -10.44 -13.19 -25.20
CA HIS A 590 -10.08 -13.35 -23.80
C HIS A 590 -10.18 -12.05 -22.97
N LEU A 591 -10.11 -10.87 -23.62
CA LEU A 591 -10.27 -9.58 -22.95
C LEU A 591 -11.73 -9.25 -22.64
N PHE A 592 -12.69 -9.87 -23.31
CA PHE A 592 -14.12 -9.48 -23.25
C PHE A 592 -15.04 -10.59 -22.71
N VAL A 593 -14.51 -11.78 -22.45
CA VAL A 593 -15.25 -12.90 -21.85
C VAL A 593 -15.13 -12.88 -20.33
N GLY A 594 -16.20 -13.24 -19.62
CA GLY A 594 -16.20 -13.39 -18.17
C GLY A 594 -16.27 -12.08 -17.37
N HIS A 595 -16.66 -10.97 -18.01
CA HIS A 595 -17.05 -9.73 -17.32
C HIS A 595 -18.49 -9.84 -16.76
N CYS A 596 -18.83 -8.95 -15.81
CA CYS A 596 -20.19 -8.84 -15.29
C CYS A 596 -21.19 -8.29 -16.34
N VAL A 597 -20.67 -7.69 -17.41
CA VAL A 597 -21.40 -7.28 -18.60
C VAL A 597 -21.11 -8.24 -19.75
N GLY A 598 -22.07 -8.45 -20.64
CA GLY A 598 -21.88 -9.31 -21.82
C GLY A 598 -20.73 -8.81 -22.73
N PRO A 599 -20.10 -9.69 -23.54
CA PRO A 599 -18.90 -9.33 -24.33
C PRO A 599 -19.09 -8.15 -25.29
N GLU A 600 -20.29 -7.98 -25.86
CA GLU A 600 -20.62 -6.84 -26.71
C GLU A 600 -20.55 -5.52 -25.92
N LYS A 601 -21.15 -5.49 -24.73
CA LYS A 601 -21.13 -4.30 -23.87
C LYS A 601 -19.73 -4.02 -23.35
N ALA A 602 -18.95 -5.05 -23.00
CA ALA A 602 -17.56 -4.91 -22.59
C ALA A 602 -16.71 -4.23 -23.68
N ARG A 603 -16.87 -4.65 -24.95
CA ARG A 603 -16.19 -4.05 -26.10
C ARG A 603 -16.59 -2.59 -26.34
N GLN A 604 -17.87 -2.27 -26.26
CA GLN A 604 -18.35 -0.88 -26.39
C GLN A 604 -17.74 0.02 -25.33
N LEU A 605 -17.70 -0.47 -24.09
CA LEU A 605 -17.13 0.27 -22.99
C LEU A 605 -15.60 0.43 -23.18
N PHE A 606 -14.88 -0.65 -23.49
CA PHE A 606 -13.44 -0.59 -23.79
C PHE A 606 -13.10 0.46 -24.86
N ARG A 607 -13.82 0.46 -25.99
CA ARG A 607 -13.67 1.48 -27.04
C ARG A 607 -13.79 2.89 -26.48
N ARG A 608 -14.87 3.15 -25.73
CA ARG A 608 -15.11 4.46 -25.13
C ARG A 608 -13.99 4.86 -24.17
N ALA A 609 -13.49 3.94 -23.35
CA ALA A 609 -12.38 4.21 -22.44
C ALA A 609 -11.07 4.53 -23.18
N VAL A 610 -10.80 3.85 -24.30
CA VAL A 610 -9.65 4.18 -25.16
C VAL A 610 -9.83 5.56 -25.77
N GLU A 611 -11.00 5.88 -26.31
CA GLU A 611 -11.29 7.21 -26.88
C GLU A 611 -11.16 8.34 -25.85
N GLU A 612 -11.67 8.13 -24.62
CA GLU A 612 -11.51 9.06 -23.50
C GLU A 612 -10.03 9.22 -23.09
N SER A 613 -9.27 8.12 -23.08
CA SER A 613 -7.83 8.13 -22.83
C SER A 613 -7.05 8.91 -23.88
N VAL A 614 -7.36 8.73 -25.17
CA VAL A 614 -6.75 9.49 -26.27
C VAL A 614 -7.00 10.99 -26.08
N ALA A 615 -8.25 11.39 -25.86
CA ALA A 615 -8.63 12.80 -25.67
C ALA A 615 -7.87 13.45 -24.50
N ARG A 616 -7.58 12.69 -23.45
CA ARG A 616 -6.85 13.17 -22.27
C ARG A 616 -5.33 13.17 -22.43
N ARG A 617 -4.77 12.13 -23.05
CA ARG A 617 -3.30 11.91 -23.08
C ARG A 617 -2.59 12.61 -24.23
N VAL A 618 -3.24 12.78 -25.38
CA VAL A 618 -2.61 13.43 -26.55
C VAL A 618 -2.10 14.84 -26.23
N PRO A 619 -2.89 15.75 -25.62
CA PRO A 619 -2.39 17.09 -25.30
C PRO A 619 -1.20 17.11 -24.34
N LEU A 620 -1.11 16.12 -23.45
CA LEU A 620 0.02 15.96 -22.53
C LEU A 620 1.27 15.45 -23.26
N LEU A 621 1.14 14.40 -24.06
CA LEU A 621 2.27 13.80 -24.77
C LEU A 621 2.83 14.76 -25.83
N ASP A 622 1.99 15.59 -26.44
CA ASP A 622 2.44 16.71 -27.27
C ASP A 622 3.31 17.73 -26.50
N ARG A 623 2.99 17.97 -25.22
CA ARG A 623 3.83 18.81 -24.35
C ARG A 623 5.15 18.11 -24.05
N TYR A 624 5.14 16.81 -23.77
CA TYR A 624 6.37 16.04 -23.58
C TYR A 624 7.27 16.15 -24.81
N CYS A 625 6.74 15.94 -26.01
CA CYS A 625 7.49 16.07 -27.26
C CYS A 625 8.15 17.46 -27.36
N ARG A 626 7.41 18.55 -27.12
CA ARG A 626 7.99 19.91 -27.15
C ARG A 626 9.11 20.11 -26.15
N THR A 627 8.95 19.63 -24.92
CA THR A 627 10.01 19.70 -23.89
C THR A 627 11.24 18.90 -24.31
N LEU A 628 11.06 17.71 -24.88
CA LEU A 628 12.14 16.84 -25.36
C LEU A 628 12.88 17.46 -26.54
N GLU A 629 12.17 18.02 -27.52
CA GLU A 629 12.74 18.74 -28.66
C GLU A 629 13.54 19.98 -28.21
N GLN A 630 13.04 20.72 -27.22
CA GLN A 630 13.76 21.84 -26.61
C GLN A 630 15.02 21.40 -25.86
N ALA A 631 15.04 20.16 -25.37
CA ALA A 631 16.22 19.51 -24.80
C ALA A 631 17.11 18.84 -25.89
N GLU A 632 16.89 19.18 -27.17
CA GLU A 632 17.66 18.72 -28.33
C GLU A 632 17.51 17.23 -28.68
N TYR A 633 16.45 16.57 -28.22
CA TYR A 633 16.15 15.18 -28.57
C TYR A 633 15.50 15.05 -29.94
N GLU A 634 15.83 13.97 -30.63
CA GLU A 634 15.04 13.47 -31.76
C GLU A 634 13.87 12.66 -31.21
N VAL A 635 12.65 13.16 -31.40
CA VAL A 635 11.43 12.57 -30.84
C VAL A 635 10.72 11.72 -31.88
N HIS A 636 10.44 10.47 -31.54
CA HIS A 636 9.68 9.54 -32.36
C HIS A 636 8.44 9.06 -31.61
N ARG A 637 7.40 8.67 -32.36
CA ARG A 637 6.12 8.23 -31.80
C ARG A 637 5.90 6.76 -32.07
N ILE A 638 5.33 6.04 -31.11
CA ILE A 638 4.91 4.63 -31.27
C ILE A 638 3.45 4.45 -30.86
N PRO A 639 2.68 3.58 -31.54
CA PRO A 639 1.32 3.28 -31.15
C PRO A 639 1.22 2.85 -29.68
N ASP A 640 0.23 3.35 -28.95
CA ASP A 640 -0.06 2.98 -27.56
C ASP A 640 -1.58 2.91 -27.35
N ILE A 641 -2.08 1.81 -26.76
CA ILE A 641 -3.48 1.69 -26.35
C ILE A 641 -3.49 1.53 -24.84
N ARG A 642 -3.95 2.55 -24.12
CA ARG A 642 -3.97 2.52 -22.65
C ARG A 642 -5.30 3.04 -22.15
N LEU A 643 -5.83 2.43 -21.10
CA LEU A 643 -7.01 2.95 -20.41
C LEU A 643 -6.59 3.92 -19.30
N VAL A 644 -7.41 4.96 -19.12
CA VAL A 644 -7.32 5.81 -17.92
C VAL A 644 -7.86 5.06 -16.70
N SER A 645 -7.25 5.27 -15.52
CA SER A 645 -7.54 4.48 -14.31
C SER A 645 -9.03 4.48 -13.93
N ASP A 646 -9.69 5.61 -14.16
CA ASP A 646 -11.09 5.84 -13.78
C ASP A 646 -12.08 5.10 -14.68
N ALA A 647 -11.62 4.64 -15.85
CA ALA A 647 -12.39 3.87 -16.82
C ALA A 647 -12.09 2.37 -16.75
N ASN A 648 -11.36 1.90 -15.74
CA ASN A 648 -11.03 0.48 -15.58
C ASN A 648 -12.16 -0.35 -14.93
N TYR A 649 -13.40 -0.15 -15.36
CA TYR A 649 -14.56 -0.98 -14.93
C TYR A 649 -14.49 -2.42 -15.50
N LEU A 650 -13.59 -2.67 -16.45
CA LEU A 650 -13.23 -4.01 -16.94
C LEU A 650 -12.12 -4.66 -16.10
N GLY A 651 -11.87 -4.15 -14.89
CA GLY A 651 -10.70 -4.43 -14.04
C GLY A 651 -10.44 -5.88 -13.65
N ARG A 652 -10.99 -6.89 -14.34
CA ARG A 652 -10.49 -8.27 -14.37
C ARG A 652 -9.17 -8.41 -15.15
N VAL A 653 -8.91 -7.56 -16.16
CA VAL A 653 -7.78 -7.68 -17.10
C VAL A 653 -7.02 -6.34 -17.21
N ASN A 654 -5.69 -6.38 -17.31
CA ASN A 654 -4.90 -5.25 -17.78
C ASN A 654 -5.10 -5.13 -19.29
N THR A 655 -5.65 -4.01 -19.75
CA THR A 655 -5.95 -3.75 -21.17
C THR A 655 -5.06 -2.65 -21.75
N THR A 656 -3.87 -2.50 -21.16
CA THR A 656 -2.84 -1.56 -21.61
C THR A 656 -1.85 -2.27 -22.53
N PHE A 657 -1.76 -1.80 -23.76
CA PHE A 657 -0.80 -2.17 -24.79
C PHE A 657 0.15 -0.99 -24.99
N GLY A 658 1.23 -0.96 -24.21
CA GLY A 658 2.22 0.10 -24.25
C GLY A 658 3.63 -0.46 -24.44
N TYR A 659 4.41 0.21 -25.28
CA TYR A 659 5.75 -0.24 -25.69
C TYR A 659 6.87 0.77 -25.38
N CYS A 660 6.58 1.74 -24.52
CA CYS A 660 7.59 2.63 -23.94
C CYS A 660 8.23 2.07 -22.66
N ASN A 661 7.52 1.19 -21.94
CA ASN A 661 8.07 0.44 -20.81
C ASN A 661 9.02 -0.66 -21.34
N ALA A 662 10.23 -0.26 -21.70
CA ALA A 662 11.20 -1.08 -22.37
C ALA A 662 12.49 -1.21 -21.55
N LEU A 663 13.16 -2.34 -21.69
CA LEU A 663 14.56 -2.46 -21.29
C LEU A 663 15.44 -1.92 -22.42
N SER A 664 15.91 -0.69 -22.30
CA SER A 664 16.93 -0.12 -23.17
C SER A 664 18.31 -0.67 -22.80
N LEU A 665 18.93 -1.45 -23.68
CA LEU A 665 20.18 -2.18 -23.42
C LEU A 665 21.13 -2.04 -24.61
N LYS A 666 22.43 -2.22 -24.37
CA LYS A 666 23.39 -2.55 -25.44
C LYS A 666 23.80 -4.02 -25.36
N LEU A 667 23.33 -4.83 -26.30
CA LEU A 667 23.76 -6.22 -26.45
C LEU A 667 24.93 -6.33 -27.43
N GLN A 668 25.53 -7.52 -27.56
CA GLN A 668 26.67 -7.74 -28.47
C GLN A 668 26.36 -7.39 -29.93
N ARG A 669 25.10 -7.54 -30.36
CA ARG A 669 24.63 -7.23 -31.72
C ARG A 669 24.43 -5.74 -31.95
N GLY A 670 24.31 -4.95 -30.88
CA GLY A 670 24.12 -3.51 -30.95
C GLY A 670 23.12 -2.98 -29.92
N PRO A 671 22.67 -1.74 -30.12
CA PRO A 671 21.56 -1.14 -29.38
C PRO A 671 20.29 -2.01 -29.48
N THR A 672 19.67 -2.32 -28.35
CA THR A 672 18.51 -3.22 -28.28
C THR A 672 17.49 -2.69 -27.27
N VAL A 673 16.21 -2.75 -27.63
CA VAL A 673 15.10 -2.63 -26.67
C VAL A 673 14.46 -4.00 -26.47
N ALA A 674 14.39 -4.45 -25.22
CA ALA A 674 13.62 -5.64 -24.87
C ALA A 674 12.21 -5.23 -24.47
N LEU A 675 11.20 -5.76 -25.18
CA LEU A 675 9.79 -5.41 -25.03
C LEU A 675 8.98 -6.66 -24.71
N LEU A 676 7.99 -6.53 -23.82
CA LEU A 676 7.03 -7.61 -23.60
C LEU A 676 6.05 -7.68 -24.78
N SER A 677 5.84 -8.89 -25.30
CA SER A 677 4.73 -9.10 -26.24
C SER A 677 3.41 -8.86 -25.53
N CYS A 678 2.51 -8.16 -26.21
CA CYS A 678 1.13 -7.96 -25.79
C CYS A 678 0.14 -8.70 -26.72
N GLY A 679 0.63 -9.47 -27.70
CA GLY A 679 -0.19 -10.31 -28.57
C GLY A 679 -0.94 -9.57 -29.68
N LEU A 680 -0.57 -8.31 -29.95
CA LEU A 680 -1.09 -7.52 -31.07
C LEU A 680 -0.08 -7.53 -32.22
N GLU A 681 0.05 -8.66 -32.91
CA GLU A 681 1.14 -8.92 -33.89
C GLU A 681 1.35 -7.79 -34.92
N VAL A 682 0.26 -7.21 -35.43
CA VAL A 682 0.31 -6.10 -36.40
C VAL A 682 0.83 -4.80 -35.76
N MET A 683 0.39 -4.49 -34.55
CA MET A 683 0.90 -3.34 -33.78
C MET A 683 2.37 -3.55 -33.38
N GLU A 684 2.73 -4.77 -32.95
CA GLU A 684 4.09 -5.16 -32.60
C GLU A 684 5.03 -5.07 -33.82
N ALA A 685 4.58 -5.49 -35.01
CA ALA A 685 5.34 -5.31 -36.25
C ALA A 685 5.60 -3.83 -36.57
N GLU A 686 4.62 -2.95 -36.34
CA GLU A 686 4.79 -1.51 -36.53
C GLU A 686 5.75 -0.91 -35.50
N VAL A 687 5.63 -1.30 -34.23
CA VAL A 687 6.56 -0.90 -33.16
C VAL A 687 7.99 -1.33 -33.50
N ALA A 688 8.17 -2.58 -33.93
CA ALA A 688 9.46 -3.09 -34.37
C ALA A 688 10.02 -2.33 -35.57
N ARG A 689 9.17 -2.01 -36.56
CA ARG A 689 9.56 -1.18 -37.71
C ARG A 689 10.07 0.18 -37.28
N ILE A 690 9.42 0.83 -36.31
CA ILE A 690 9.82 2.13 -35.78
C ILE A 690 11.19 2.03 -35.10
N TYR A 691 11.34 1.17 -34.07
CA TYR A 691 12.63 1.02 -33.36
C TYR A 691 13.78 0.60 -34.29
N ASN A 692 13.55 -0.36 -35.20
CA ASN A 692 14.57 -0.76 -36.17
C ASN A 692 14.96 0.40 -37.11
N GLY A 693 14.01 1.25 -37.49
CA GLY A 693 14.26 2.47 -38.24
C GLY A 693 15.14 3.47 -37.48
N LEU A 694 15.16 3.41 -36.14
CA LEU A 694 16.05 4.19 -35.27
C LEU A 694 17.40 3.51 -35.02
N GLY A 695 17.68 2.40 -35.69
CA GLY A 695 18.92 1.63 -35.49
C GLY A 695 18.95 0.86 -34.18
N VAL A 696 17.78 0.54 -33.60
CA VAL A 696 17.65 -0.21 -32.35
C VAL A 696 16.92 -1.52 -32.63
N GLU A 697 17.57 -2.64 -32.32
CA GLU A 697 16.97 -3.98 -32.47
C GLU A 697 15.86 -4.16 -31.43
N VAL A 698 14.73 -4.75 -31.83
CA VAL A 698 13.68 -5.15 -30.89
C VAL A 698 13.84 -6.61 -30.52
N LEU A 699 14.03 -6.87 -29.23
CA LEU A 699 13.96 -8.21 -28.65
C LEU A 699 12.58 -8.40 -28.00
N TRP A 700 11.74 -9.21 -28.63
CA TRP A 700 10.44 -9.57 -28.06
C TRP A 700 10.61 -10.60 -26.95
N LEU A 701 10.19 -10.24 -25.75
CA LEU A 701 10.18 -11.08 -24.57
C LEU A 701 8.82 -11.75 -24.45
N GLY A 702 8.84 -13.08 -24.52
CA GLY A 702 7.68 -13.92 -24.28
C GLY A 702 6.91 -14.25 -25.54
N ASP A 703 6.01 -15.23 -25.41
CA ASP A 703 5.11 -15.65 -26.47
C ASP A 703 3.69 -15.09 -26.24
N ARG A 704 2.81 -15.34 -27.20
CA ARG A 704 1.39 -14.98 -27.10
C ARG A 704 0.73 -15.49 -25.81
N TYR A 705 1.10 -16.67 -25.33
CA TYR A 705 0.54 -17.23 -24.09
C TYR A 705 0.99 -16.46 -22.85
N MET A 706 2.25 -16.02 -22.80
CA MET A 706 2.73 -15.13 -21.76
C MET A 706 2.02 -13.78 -21.83
N ALA A 707 1.78 -13.24 -23.03
CA ALA A 707 1.00 -12.02 -23.21
C ALA A 707 -0.43 -12.16 -22.65
N GLU A 708 -1.14 -13.24 -22.99
CA GLU A 708 -2.47 -13.53 -22.47
C GLU A 708 -2.49 -13.65 -20.93
N ASP A 709 -1.50 -14.33 -20.34
CA ASP A 709 -1.35 -14.41 -18.89
C ASP A 709 -1.12 -13.04 -18.25
N LEU A 710 -0.24 -12.21 -18.84
CA LEU A 710 0.07 -10.87 -18.34
C LEU A 710 -1.13 -9.91 -18.43
N LEU A 711 -1.88 -9.96 -19.53
CA LEU A 711 -3.11 -9.19 -19.72
C LEU A 711 -4.21 -9.67 -18.76
N SER A 712 -4.19 -10.94 -18.33
CA SER A 712 -5.17 -11.48 -17.37
C SER A 712 -4.94 -11.03 -15.91
N MET A 713 -3.80 -10.43 -15.58
CA MET A 713 -3.48 -9.98 -14.23
C MET A 713 -4.07 -8.61 -13.89
N ARG A 714 -4.56 -8.46 -12.66
CA ARG A 714 -4.74 -7.16 -12.03
C ARG A 714 -3.38 -6.63 -11.58
N GLY A 715 -2.93 -5.51 -12.14
CA GLY A 715 -1.66 -4.85 -11.79
C GLY A 715 -0.44 -5.52 -12.42
N GLY A 716 -0.42 -5.58 -13.77
CA GLY A 716 0.60 -6.22 -14.60
C GLY A 716 2.07 -5.93 -14.24
N LEU A 717 3.00 -6.59 -14.92
CA LEU A 717 4.42 -6.25 -14.85
C LEU A 717 4.64 -4.85 -15.43
N HIS A 718 4.45 -3.82 -14.60
CA HIS A 718 4.40 -2.42 -15.06
C HIS A 718 5.75 -1.73 -15.11
N CYS A 719 6.87 -2.37 -14.76
CA CYS A 719 8.17 -1.72 -14.81
C CYS A 719 9.31 -2.74 -14.93
N PHE A 720 10.21 -2.52 -15.88
CA PHE A 720 11.53 -3.13 -15.88
C PHE A 720 12.57 -2.13 -15.39
N CYS A 721 13.48 -2.55 -14.50
CA CYS A 721 14.61 -1.72 -14.10
C CYS A 721 15.92 -2.49 -14.32
N SER A 722 16.81 -1.94 -15.14
CA SER A 722 18.18 -2.45 -15.30
C SER A 722 19.10 -1.90 -14.21
N VAL A 723 19.98 -2.74 -13.64
CA VAL A 723 21.05 -2.29 -12.74
C VAL A 723 22.37 -2.47 -13.47
N MET A 724 22.98 -1.38 -13.92
CA MET A 724 24.22 -1.46 -14.71
C MET A 724 25.46 -1.65 -13.82
N GLY A 725 25.68 -2.90 -13.37
CA GLY A 725 26.85 -3.36 -12.62
C GLY A 725 28.02 -3.76 -13.51
#